data_AF-A0A6A6N7Q1-F1
#
_entry.id   AF-A0A6A6N7Q1-F1
#
_cell.length_a   1.000
_cell.length_b   1.000
_cell.length_c   1.000
_cell.angle_alpha   90.00
_cell.angle_beta   90.00
_cell.angle_gamma   90.00
#
_symmetry.space_group_name_H-M   'P 1'
#
loop_
_entity.id
_entity.type
_entity.pdbx_description
1 polymer ?
#
loop_
_entity_poly.entity_id
_entity_poly.type
_entity_poly.pdbx_seq_one_letter_code
_entity_poly.pdbx_strand_id
1 'polypeptide(L)'
;MALCSQGSLLSLAILLLVFNFSCSQDPLENGNHIIKSATFLSPEFVLGPGSVENRNYFNVDFPRGHIALKSFNAEVIDESGNPVPLHETYLHHWVVDRYYQRKDKASATENNQRSDYKFAGNSGICQGRVLRQYFGLGSETRKTATHVPDPFGIEIGNPAEIPTGYEERWMLNVHAIDTRGVEDRLGCTECKCDLYNVTVDENGKPLRPDYTGGFYCCYDRTQCRIRPGFEGVKRSLYLRYTVKWVDWDSSIIPVKSLYLMSLILEKGLQVEYEVMPCNGTGVGVDECIDVKRTSLTMPTGGYVIYGVAHQHTGGTGSTLYRQDGRVICSSIPTYGEGKEAGNEAGYIVGMSTCYPEPGSVEIADGENLLESKYSRTQMHTGVMGINEDMKSSSYSWAVAVVALLGLAIAIAITIRYQLKRKAAGSSIRSSFAGNSGICQGSLLRQYFGLGSETRRTATHVPDPYGIEIGNPAEIPAGYEERWLLNVHAIDTRGAEDKLGCTECRCDLYNVTVDEYDRPLRPDYKGGLFCCYDHTQCKVRTGFEGTSRSLYLRYTVKWIAWDSSIVPVKIFIFDVTDTGKRLNVSTGINTESGCQVEYEVEACSTTGVTGNGCIDIKRTSLTMPTGGYVIYGVAHQHTGGVGSTLYGEDGRVICTSVPTYGEGMEAGNEAGYIVGMSTCYPKPGSIEIADRERLILESKYSNAQKHTGVMGLFYILVADRTPKHTTFLDSLVHAHESV
;
A
#
# COMPACT_ATOMS: atom_id res chain seq x y z
N MET A 1 46.79 55.22 15.73
CA MET A 1 46.90 55.48 17.18
C MET A 1 45.47 55.38 17.71
N ALA A 2 45.00 54.22 18.17
CA ALA A 2 45.08 53.71 19.56
C ALA A 2 44.37 54.70 20.53
N LEU A 3 43.39 54.36 21.39
CA LEU A 3 43.02 53.14 22.15
C LEU A 3 41.49 53.17 22.44
N CYS A 4 40.76 52.03 22.51
CA CYS A 4 40.37 51.26 23.72
C CYS A 4 39.77 52.15 24.83
N SER A 5 38.61 51.93 25.47
CA SER A 5 37.92 50.75 26.04
C SER A 5 36.67 51.35 26.73
N GLN A 6 35.45 50.79 26.72
CA GLN A 6 35.01 49.68 27.57
C GLN A 6 33.55 49.37 27.19
N GLY A 7 33.28 48.14 26.76
CA GLY A 7 31.94 47.58 26.70
C GLY A 7 31.57 46.92 28.02
N SER A 8 30.27 46.69 28.21
CA SER A 8 29.66 45.43 28.68
C SER A 8 28.28 45.76 29.25
N LEU A 9 27.22 45.21 28.62
CA LEU A 9 25.91 44.84 29.19
C LEU A 9 24.73 44.83 28.18
N LEU A 10 24.95 44.87 26.87
CA LEU A 10 23.84 44.95 25.90
C LEU A 10 23.91 43.96 24.71
N SER A 11 24.50 42.78 24.90
CA SER A 11 24.59 41.77 23.82
C SER A 11 24.12 40.36 24.18
N LEU A 12 23.31 40.17 25.22
CA LEU A 12 22.76 38.84 25.56
C LEU A 12 21.24 38.69 25.38
N ALA A 13 20.53 39.69 24.86
CA ALA A 13 19.06 39.68 24.78
C ALA A 13 18.48 39.55 23.36
N ILE A 14 19.30 39.42 22.30
CA ILE A 14 18.83 39.37 20.89
C ILE A 14 19.18 38.04 20.20
N LEU A 15 19.75 37.06 20.90
CA LEU A 15 20.17 35.78 20.32
C LEU A 15 19.27 34.57 20.71
N LEU A 16 18.00 34.80 21.06
CA LEU A 16 17.05 33.73 21.47
C LEU A 16 15.64 33.83 20.83
N LEU A 17 15.51 34.47 19.67
CA LEU A 17 14.25 34.53 18.91
C LEU A 17 14.42 34.15 17.42
N VAL A 18 15.29 33.20 17.14
CA VAL A 18 15.25 32.45 15.87
C VAL A 18 14.85 31.02 16.21
N PHE A 19 13.56 30.83 16.50
CA PHE A 19 12.96 29.52 16.32
C PHE A 19 13.07 29.20 14.83
N ASN A 20 13.82 28.14 14.51
CA ASN A 20 13.91 27.58 13.17
C ASN A 20 12.52 27.09 12.75
N PHE A 21 11.70 27.98 12.19
CA PHE A 21 10.65 27.59 11.25
C PHE A 21 11.35 27.14 9.97
N SER A 22 11.81 25.89 9.95
CA SER A 22 12.19 25.24 8.70
C SER A 22 10.91 24.97 7.91
N CYS A 23 10.43 25.98 7.18
CA CYS A 23 9.46 25.81 6.12
C CYS A 23 10.19 25.10 4.97
N SER A 24 10.24 23.77 5.01
CA SER A 24 10.67 22.96 3.86
C SER A 24 9.58 23.07 2.80
N GLN A 25 9.65 24.10 1.96
CA GLN A 25 8.83 24.21 0.76
C GLN A 25 9.54 23.54 -0.40
N ASP A 26 9.30 22.25 -0.56
CA ASP A 26 9.27 21.67 -1.91
C ASP A 26 7.78 21.41 -2.20
N PRO A 27 7.12 22.25 -3.01
CA PRO A 27 5.74 22.01 -3.40
C PRO A 27 5.70 20.75 -4.26
N LEU A 28 5.12 19.67 -3.72
CA LEU A 28 4.74 18.52 -4.51
C LEU A 28 3.43 18.88 -5.22
N GLU A 29 3.49 19.16 -6.52
CA GLU A 29 2.28 19.29 -7.35
C GLU A 29 1.60 17.92 -7.44
N ASN A 30 0.37 17.82 -6.94
CA ASN A 30 -0.52 16.67 -7.12
C ASN A 30 -1.80 17.22 -7.76
N GLY A 31 -1.89 17.12 -9.09
CA GLY A 31 -2.96 17.79 -9.85
C GLY A 31 -2.85 19.32 -9.88
N ASN A 32 -4.00 20.01 -9.86
CA ASN A 32 -4.10 21.49 -9.93
C ASN A 32 -3.78 22.20 -8.59
N HIS A 33 -3.43 21.47 -7.53
CA HIS A 33 -3.30 22.04 -6.18
C HIS A 33 -1.88 21.90 -5.62
N ILE A 34 -1.40 22.99 -5.04
CA ILE A 34 -0.09 23.04 -4.36
C ILE A 34 -0.27 22.45 -2.95
N ILE A 35 0.29 21.27 -2.70
CA ILE A 35 0.29 20.67 -1.36
C ILE A 35 1.25 21.46 -0.46
N LYS A 36 0.70 22.05 0.59
CA LYS A 36 1.43 22.69 1.69
C LYS A 36 1.71 21.69 2.79
N SER A 37 2.79 21.89 3.53
CA SER A 37 3.23 21.02 4.62
C SER A 37 3.84 21.84 5.75
N ALA A 38 3.57 21.46 6.99
CA ALA A 38 4.23 22.01 8.18
C ALA A 38 4.38 20.95 9.27
N THR A 39 5.45 21.08 10.06
CA THR A 39 5.75 20.22 11.20
C THR A 39 5.68 21.05 12.48
N PHE A 40 5.01 20.50 13.49
CA PHE A 40 4.76 21.11 14.79
C PHE A 40 5.16 20.17 15.92
N LEU A 41 5.26 20.70 17.14
CA LEU A 41 5.52 19.93 18.35
C LEU A 41 4.37 20.12 19.34
N SER A 42 4.00 19.05 20.05
CA SER A 42 3.19 19.18 21.26
C SER A 42 3.95 19.99 22.32
N PRO A 43 3.26 20.47 23.36
CA PRO A 43 3.93 20.82 24.60
C PRO A 43 4.80 19.67 25.12
N GLU A 44 5.85 20.03 25.85
CA GLU A 44 6.75 19.07 26.51
C GLU A 44 5.98 18.22 27.51
N PHE A 45 6.27 16.93 27.51
CA PHE A 45 5.88 16.02 28.57
C PHE A 45 7.05 15.23 29.13
N VAL A 46 6.97 14.95 30.43
CA VAL A 46 8.08 14.32 31.17
C VAL A 46 7.65 12.98 31.72
N LEU A 47 8.29 11.92 31.24
CA LEU A 47 8.07 10.56 31.73
C LEU A 47 9.28 10.03 32.48
N GLY A 48 9.02 9.36 33.60
CA GLY A 48 9.97 8.48 34.26
C GLY A 48 9.58 7.01 34.10
N PRO A 49 10.44 6.07 34.51
CA PRO A 49 10.15 4.63 34.41
C PRO A 49 8.76 4.27 34.92
N GLY A 50 7.98 3.53 34.13
CA GLY A 50 6.62 3.10 34.45
C GLY A 50 5.55 4.19 34.40
N SER A 51 5.88 5.48 34.33
CA SER A 51 4.88 6.54 34.41
C SER A 51 4.05 6.66 33.14
N VAL A 52 2.81 7.10 33.30
CA VAL A 52 1.86 7.34 32.22
C VAL A 52 1.58 8.83 32.08
N GLU A 53 1.58 9.29 30.83
CA GLU A 53 0.94 10.53 30.43
C GLU A 53 -0.36 10.20 29.70
N ASN A 54 -1.44 10.91 30.02
CA ASN A 54 -2.66 10.95 29.22
C ASN A 54 -3.30 12.35 29.32
N ARG A 55 -2.79 13.32 28.56
CA ARG A 55 -3.16 14.75 28.71
C ARG A 55 -3.77 15.36 27.47
N ASN A 56 -4.66 16.33 27.67
CA ASN A 56 -5.26 17.11 26.61
C ASN A 56 -4.57 18.47 26.47
N TYR A 57 -3.87 18.66 25.36
CA TYR A 57 -3.25 19.92 24.96
C TYR A 57 -4.22 20.73 24.11
N PHE A 58 -4.78 21.80 24.68
CA PHE A 58 -5.71 22.68 23.97
C PHE A 58 -4.98 23.77 23.19
N ASN A 59 -5.55 24.12 22.03
CA ASN A 59 -5.04 25.18 21.16
C ASN A 59 -3.59 24.93 20.71
N VAL A 60 -3.32 23.68 20.30
CA VAL A 60 -2.04 23.33 19.68
C VAL A 60 -1.89 24.00 18.32
N ASP A 61 -0.64 24.13 17.86
CA ASP A 61 -0.36 24.67 16.54
C ASP A 61 -0.88 23.74 15.46
N PHE A 62 -1.60 24.32 14.50
CA PHE A 62 -2.25 23.59 13.42
C PHE A 62 -2.48 24.55 12.25
N PRO A 63 -2.47 24.10 10.98
CA PRO A 63 -2.79 24.98 9.87
C PRO A 63 -4.18 25.62 10.02
N ARG A 64 -4.28 26.89 9.62
CA ARG A 64 -5.49 27.72 9.76
C ARG A 64 -5.94 28.24 8.40
N GLY A 65 -7.22 28.59 8.31
CA GLY A 65 -7.89 29.04 7.09
C GLY A 65 -8.92 28.03 6.61
N HIS A 66 -9.64 28.37 5.55
CA HIS A 66 -10.52 27.41 4.86
C HIS A 66 -9.65 26.55 3.95
N ILE A 67 -9.36 25.34 4.38
CA ILE A 67 -8.37 24.45 3.75
C ILE A 67 -8.86 23.00 3.76
N ALA A 68 -8.24 22.17 2.92
CA ALA A 68 -8.50 20.74 2.87
C ALA A 68 -7.28 19.98 3.39
N LEU A 69 -7.44 19.24 4.50
CA LEU A 69 -6.35 18.43 5.04
C LEU A 69 -6.14 17.18 4.18
N LYS A 70 -4.88 16.87 3.92
CA LYS A 70 -4.42 15.80 3.03
C LYS A 70 -3.68 14.68 3.74
N SER A 71 -3.04 14.94 4.89
CA SER A 71 -2.45 13.88 5.73
C SER A 71 -2.02 14.42 7.09
N PHE A 72 -1.93 13.55 8.09
CA PHE A 72 -1.36 13.85 9.41
C PHE A 72 -0.47 12.69 9.86
N ASN A 73 0.78 12.97 10.20
CA ASN A 73 1.72 11.96 10.70
C ASN A 73 2.30 12.42 12.04
N ALA A 74 2.44 11.51 13.01
CA ALA A 74 2.95 11.83 14.35
C ALA A 74 4.06 10.87 14.78
N GLU A 75 4.99 11.37 15.58
CA GLU A 75 6.11 10.61 16.15
C GLU A 75 6.48 11.16 17.54
N VAL A 76 6.72 10.28 18.51
CA VAL A 76 7.26 10.67 19.81
C VAL A 76 8.77 10.83 19.68
N ILE A 77 9.28 11.99 20.05
CA ILE A 77 10.68 12.35 19.98
C ILE A 77 11.23 12.79 21.34
N ASP A 78 12.55 12.63 21.52
CA ASP A 78 13.28 13.18 22.66
C ASP A 78 13.63 14.67 22.48
N GLU A 79 14.27 15.28 23.49
CA GLU A 79 14.76 16.67 23.44
C GLU A 79 15.73 16.95 22.29
N SER A 80 16.42 15.92 21.80
CA SER A 80 17.36 16.02 20.67
C SER A 80 16.65 15.87 19.31
N GLY A 81 15.34 15.63 19.30
CA GLY A 81 14.55 15.44 18.08
C GLY A 81 14.55 14.02 17.51
N ASN A 82 15.12 13.05 18.24
CA ASN A 82 15.22 11.67 17.79
C ASN A 82 13.95 10.88 18.14
N PRO A 83 13.42 10.06 17.22
CA PRO A 83 12.33 9.14 17.51
C PRO A 83 12.66 8.18 18.66
N VAL A 84 11.71 7.95 19.56
CA VAL A 84 11.89 7.09 20.74
C VAL A 84 11.34 5.69 20.51
N PRO A 85 12.08 4.60 20.79
CA PRO A 85 11.56 3.26 20.58
C PRO A 85 10.36 2.88 21.47
N LEU A 86 9.43 2.09 20.95
CA LEU A 86 8.20 1.64 21.64
C LEU A 86 8.47 0.79 22.89
N HIS A 87 9.60 0.09 22.91
CA HIS A 87 10.05 -0.69 24.07
C HIS A 87 10.69 0.16 25.18
N GLU A 88 10.80 1.48 24.96
CA GLU A 88 11.18 2.48 25.96
C GLU A 88 9.98 3.39 26.29
N THR A 89 9.34 3.98 25.29
CA THR A 89 8.12 4.77 25.45
C THR A 89 7.07 4.28 24.47
N TYR A 90 6.05 3.62 24.99
CA TYR A 90 4.94 3.11 24.21
C TYR A 90 3.91 4.23 24.02
N LEU A 91 3.75 4.71 22.79
CA LEU A 91 2.67 5.61 22.42
C LEU A 91 1.39 4.80 22.28
N HIS A 92 0.55 4.81 23.31
CA HIS A 92 -0.67 4.02 23.35
C HIS A 92 -1.72 4.61 22.41
N HIS A 93 -1.96 5.92 22.47
CA HIS A 93 -2.72 6.64 21.46
C HIS A 93 -2.36 8.11 21.44
N TRP A 94 -2.56 8.75 20.30
CA TRP A 94 -2.65 10.19 20.20
C TRP A 94 -3.93 10.53 19.43
N VAL A 95 -4.57 11.64 19.78
CA VAL A 95 -5.88 11.99 19.24
C VAL A 95 -5.94 13.49 18.98
N VAL A 96 -6.43 13.88 17.80
CA VAL A 96 -6.58 15.27 17.39
C VAL A 96 -8.05 15.60 17.16
N ASP A 97 -8.57 16.45 18.02
CA ASP A 97 -9.95 16.91 18.03
C ASP A 97 -10.07 18.36 17.56
N ARG A 98 -11.07 18.61 16.72
CA ARG A 98 -11.47 19.94 16.29
C ARG A 98 -12.47 20.53 17.30
N TYR A 99 -12.33 21.80 17.65
CA TYR A 99 -13.30 22.48 18.51
C TYR A 99 -13.45 23.97 18.18
N TYR A 100 -14.61 24.52 18.50
CA TYR A 100 -14.93 25.92 18.38
C TYR A 100 -14.83 26.59 19.75
N GLN A 101 -13.95 27.58 19.88
CA GLN A 101 -13.73 28.38 21.08
C GLN A 101 -14.48 29.70 20.98
N ARG A 102 -15.15 30.15 22.05
CA ARG A 102 -15.70 31.51 22.10
C ARG A 102 -14.60 32.56 22.08
N LYS A 103 -14.72 33.58 21.21
CA LYS A 103 -13.75 34.67 21.06
C LYS A 103 -13.63 35.59 22.28
N ASP A 104 -14.69 35.68 23.09
CA ASP A 104 -14.74 36.54 24.28
C ASP A 104 -14.28 35.85 25.57
N LYS A 105 -13.79 34.61 25.47
CA LYS A 105 -13.32 33.82 26.60
C LYS A 105 -11.85 33.44 26.41
N ALA A 106 -11.15 33.25 27.54
CA ALA A 106 -9.80 32.74 27.54
C ALA A 106 -9.76 31.34 26.90
N SER A 107 -8.58 30.97 26.39
CA SER A 107 -8.35 29.67 25.75
C SER A 107 -8.87 28.52 26.61
N ALA A 108 -9.52 27.53 25.98
CA ALA A 108 -9.90 26.28 26.63
C ALA A 108 -8.71 25.71 27.43
N THR A 109 -8.97 25.37 28.69
CA THR A 109 -8.10 24.53 29.53
C THR A 109 -8.92 23.32 29.97
N GLU A 110 -8.27 22.26 30.49
CA GLU A 110 -8.98 21.07 31.01
C GLU A 110 -10.05 21.40 32.06
N ASN A 111 -9.94 22.55 32.74
CA ASN A 111 -10.87 23.00 33.78
C ASN A 111 -11.96 23.97 33.28
N ASN A 112 -11.99 24.33 31.98
CA ASN A 112 -12.98 25.27 31.47
C ASN A 112 -14.37 24.62 31.39
N GLN A 113 -15.42 25.42 31.59
CA GLN A 113 -16.78 24.92 31.44
C GLN A 113 -17.02 24.55 29.98
N ARG A 114 -17.71 23.43 29.74
CA ARG A 114 -18.12 22.96 28.41
C ARG A 114 -18.98 23.98 27.63
N SER A 115 -19.43 25.07 28.28
CA SER A 115 -20.11 26.21 27.65
C SER A 115 -19.18 27.19 26.94
N ASP A 116 -17.88 27.16 27.24
CA ASP A 116 -16.90 28.11 26.69
C ASP A 116 -16.34 27.64 25.33
N TYR A 117 -16.48 26.36 25.03
CA TYR A 117 -16.03 25.76 23.77
C TYR A 117 -16.89 24.55 23.37
N LYS A 118 -16.94 24.24 22.08
CA LYS A 118 -17.78 23.16 21.52
C LYS A 118 -16.94 22.28 20.62
N PHE A 119 -16.87 20.98 20.90
CA PHE A 119 -16.22 20.05 19.98
C PHE A 119 -16.99 19.96 18.67
N ALA A 120 -16.26 20.00 17.56
CA ALA A 120 -16.75 19.68 16.24
C ALA A 120 -16.33 18.24 15.97
N GLY A 121 -17.23 17.29 16.16
CA GLY A 121 -16.95 15.86 15.96
C GLY A 121 -16.86 15.48 14.49
N ASN A 122 -16.39 14.26 14.23
CA ASN A 122 -16.42 13.65 12.91
C ASN A 122 -17.86 13.20 12.50
N SER A 123 -18.00 12.45 11.41
CA SER A 123 -19.31 12.01 10.88
C SER A 123 -19.71 10.58 11.29
N GLY A 124 -18.91 9.91 12.14
CA GLY A 124 -19.11 8.54 12.59
C GLY A 124 -20.27 8.38 13.59
N ILE A 125 -20.59 7.13 13.94
CA ILE A 125 -21.74 6.79 14.79
C ILE A 125 -21.54 7.11 16.29
N CYS A 126 -20.30 7.29 16.76
CA CYS A 126 -19.97 7.46 18.18
C CYS A 126 -19.59 8.91 18.56
N GLN A 127 -20.28 9.93 18.02
CA GLN A 127 -19.96 11.35 18.24
C GLN A 127 -20.20 11.84 19.67
N GLY A 128 -20.97 11.10 20.47
CA GLY A 128 -21.50 11.59 21.74
C GLY A 128 -20.41 12.07 22.72
N ARG A 129 -19.32 11.29 22.89
CA ARG A 129 -18.21 11.59 23.81
C ARG A 129 -16.88 10.85 23.52
N VAL A 130 -16.88 9.77 22.74
CA VAL A 130 -15.80 8.75 22.78
C VAL A 130 -14.91 8.75 21.54
N LEU A 131 -15.47 8.92 20.33
CA LEU A 131 -14.71 8.91 19.08
C LEU A 131 -15.01 10.13 18.20
N ARG A 132 -14.68 11.33 18.69
CA ARG A 132 -14.96 12.59 17.98
C ARG A 132 -13.79 13.09 17.13
N GLN A 133 -12.66 12.38 17.16
CA GLN A 133 -11.42 12.80 16.54
C GLN A 133 -11.45 12.78 15.02
N TYR A 134 -10.60 13.60 14.41
CA TYR A 134 -10.37 13.57 12.96
C TYR A 134 -9.17 12.70 12.62
N PHE A 135 -8.14 12.74 13.46
CA PHE A 135 -6.99 11.85 13.43
C PHE A 135 -6.81 11.28 14.82
N GLY A 136 -6.54 9.99 14.94
CA GLY A 136 -6.11 9.44 16.21
C GLY A 136 -6.02 7.93 16.20
N LEU A 137 -4.82 7.45 16.48
CA LEU A 137 -4.35 6.07 16.37
C LEU A 137 -3.18 5.91 17.37
N GLY A 138 -2.63 4.70 17.48
CA GLY A 138 -1.53 4.37 18.40
C GLY A 138 -0.15 4.37 17.76
N SER A 139 0.72 3.54 18.30
CA SER A 139 2.08 3.31 17.80
C SER A 139 2.13 2.81 16.35
N GLU A 140 1.04 2.23 15.86
CA GLU A 140 0.92 1.70 14.51
C GLU A 140 0.93 2.78 13.42
N THR A 141 0.93 4.08 13.76
CA THR A 141 0.92 5.15 12.74
C THR A 141 2.24 5.33 11.99
N ARG A 142 3.37 4.86 12.53
CA ARG A 142 4.70 5.14 11.96
C ARG A 142 4.88 4.70 10.51
N LYS A 143 4.31 3.56 10.13
CA LYS A 143 4.34 3.01 8.76
C LYS A 143 2.96 2.95 8.10
N THR A 144 1.99 3.69 8.64
CA THR A 144 0.61 3.71 8.13
C THR A 144 0.37 4.97 7.31
N ALA A 145 -0.06 4.81 6.06
CA ALA A 145 -0.39 5.96 5.23
C ALA A 145 -1.69 6.63 5.72
N THR A 146 -1.64 7.94 5.96
CA THR A 146 -2.81 8.77 6.34
C THR A 146 -3.22 9.74 5.23
N HIS A 147 -2.78 9.46 4.00
CA HIS A 147 -3.00 10.34 2.87
C HIS A 147 -4.46 10.30 2.40
N VAL A 148 -5.05 11.46 2.15
CA VAL A 148 -6.35 11.59 1.49
C VAL A 148 -6.09 11.84 0.01
N PRO A 149 -6.54 10.98 -0.92
CA PRO A 149 -6.28 11.14 -2.35
C PRO A 149 -7.01 12.35 -2.94
N ASP A 150 -6.53 12.89 -4.06
CA ASP A 150 -7.29 13.90 -4.82
C ASP A 150 -8.49 13.29 -5.55
N PRO A 151 -9.56 14.06 -5.81
CA PRO A 151 -9.79 15.47 -5.45
C PRO A 151 -10.35 15.65 -4.02
N PHE A 152 -10.20 14.65 -3.16
CA PHE A 152 -10.85 14.62 -1.85
C PHE A 152 -10.06 15.37 -0.78
N GLY A 153 -10.73 15.92 0.23
CA GLY A 153 -10.04 16.51 1.37
C GLY A 153 -10.92 16.64 2.61
N ILE A 154 -10.30 16.59 3.79
CA ILE A 154 -11.01 16.85 5.05
C ILE A 154 -11.13 18.36 5.20
N GLU A 155 -12.35 18.87 5.03
CA GLU A 155 -12.65 20.31 5.09
C GLU A 155 -12.54 20.83 6.53
N ILE A 156 -11.77 21.91 6.71
CA ILE A 156 -11.67 22.63 7.98
C ILE A 156 -11.72 24.13 7.76
N GLY A 157 -12.05 24.89 8.81
CA GLY A 157 -12.07 26.34 8.76
C GLY A 157 -13.14 26.95 7.85
N ASN A 158 -14.16 26.19 7.45
CA ASN A 158 -15.28 26.69 6.66
C ASN A 158 -16.07 27.75 7.47
N PRO A 159 -16.10 29.03 7.04
CA PRO A 159 -16.78 30.09 7.77
C PRO A 159 -18.30 29.87 7.94
N ALA A 160 -18.93 29.07 7.07
CA ALA A 160 -20.34 28.73 7.16
C ALA A 160 -20.66 27.73 8.28
N GLU A 161 -19.69 26.90 8.70
CA GLU A 161 -19.86 25.93 9.78
C GLU A 161 -19.49 26.50 11.16
N ILE A 162 -18.59 27.48 11.21
CA ILE A 162 -18.12 28.08 12.46
C ILE A 162 -19.22 28.97 13.07
N PRO A 163 -19.70 28.68 14.30
CA PRO A 163 -20.74 29.50 14.92
C PRO A 163 -20.31 30.96 15.11
N THR A 164 -21.24 31.91 14.94
CA THR A 164 -20.97 33.33 15.18
C THR A 164 -20.44 33.56 16.60
N GLY A 165 -19.34 34.32 16.72
CA GLY A 165 -18.66 34.57 18.00
C GLY A 165 -17.67 33.47 18.43
N TYR A 166 -17.46 32.44 17.60
CA TYR A 166 -16.50 31.39 17.83
C TYR A 166 -15.35 31.42 16.81
N GLU A 167 -14.26 30.74 17.14
CA GLU A 167 -13.14 30.45 16.25
C GLU A 167 -12.74 28.98 16.35
N GLU A 168 -12.26 28.41 15.24
CA GLU A 168 -11.80 27.02 15.18
C GLU A 168 -10.40 26.88 15.78
N ARG A 169 -10.22 25.83 16.59
CA ARG A 169 -8.97 25.45 17.26
C ARG A 169 -8.87 23.92 17.34
N TRP A 170 -7.69 23.45 17.71
CA TRP A 170 -7.35 22.03 17.77
C TRP A 170 -6.87 21.63 19.15
N MET A 171 -7.28 20.44 19.58
CA MET A 171 -6.88 19.80 20.83
C MET A 171 -6.15 18.51 20.48
N LEU A 172 -4.98 18.30 21.08
CA LEU A 172 -4.19 17.08 20.95
C LEU A 172 -4.19 16.35 22.29
N ASN A 173 -4.69 15.12 22.32
CA ASN A 173 -4.48 14.21 23.43
C ASN A 173 -3.28 13.31 23.13
N VAL A 174 -2.39 13.13 24.11
CA VAL A 174 -1.26 12.18 24.02
C VAL A 174 -1.34 11.23 25.19
N HIS A 175 -1.43 9.94 24.90
CA HIS A 175 -1.34 8.85 25.88
C HIS A 175 -0.09 8.02 25.62
N ALA A 176 0.91 8.16 26.49
CA ALA A 176 2.19 7.50 26.38
C ALA A 176 2.64 6.89 27.71
N ILE A 177 3.27 5.72 27.63
CA ILE A 177 3.68 4.91 28.78
C ILE A 177 5.19 4.67 28.70
N ASP A 178 5.92 5.01 29.76
CA ASP A 178 7.33 4.64 29.87
C ASP A 178 7.46 3.18 30.31
N THR A 179 7.93 2.31 29.42
CA THR A 179 8.04 0.87 29.65
C THR A 179 9.44 0.46 30.09
N ARG A 180 10.33 1.41 30.40
CA ARG A 180 11.67 1.12 30.93
C ARG A 180 11.56 0.62 32.37
N GLY A 181 12.23 -0.49 32.67
CA GLY A 181 12.33 -1.02 34.03
C GLY A 181 11.06 -1.66 34.61
N VAL A 182 9.95 -1.68 33.88
CA VAL A 182 8.70 -2.29 34.34
C VAL A 182 8.80 -3.82 34.49
N GLU A 183 8.01 -4.41 35.38
CA GLU A 183 8.01 -5.86 35.62
C GLU A 183 7.55 -6.62 34.36
N ASP A 184 6.39 -6.22 33.83
CA ASP A 184 5.73 -6.80 32.66
C ASP A 184 5.41 -5.70 31.63
N ARG A 185 6.20 -5.62 30.56
CA ARG A 185 6.02 -4.60 29.51
C ARG A 185 4.68 -4.71 28.81
N LEU A 186 4.30 -5.92 28.42
CA LEU A 186 3.07 -6.13 27.67
C LEU A 186 1.85 -5.83 28.57
N GLY A 187 1.88 -6.30 29.81
CA GLY A 187 0.84 -5.97 30.78
C GLY A 187 0.70 -4.47 31.04
N CYS A 188 1.81 -3.71 31.07
CA CYS A 188 1.75 -2.26 31.17
C CYS A 188 1.11 -1.62 29.93
N THR A 189 1.48 -2.06 28.72
CA THR A 189 0.91 -1.51 27.47
C THR A 189 -0.55 -1.88 27.26
N GLU A 190 -1.00 -2.99 27.85
CA GLU A 190 -2.41 -3.43 27.88
C GLU A 190 -3.18 -2.89 29.11
N CYS A 191 -2.55 -2.01 29.87
CA CYS A 191 -3.13 -1.34 31.03
C CYS A 191 -3.73 -2.29 32.10
N LYS A 192 -3.04 -3.40 32.43
CA LYS A 192 -3.48 -4.35 33.47
C LYS A 192 -3.52 -3.69 34.84
N CYS A 193 -4.71 -3.61 35.45
CA CYS A 193 -4.96 -2.84 36.67
C CYS A 193 -4.05 -3.26 37.84
N ASP A 194 -3.76 -4.56 37.97
CA ASP A 194 -2.87 -5.11 39.00
C ASP A 194 -1.44 -4.54 38.93
N LEU A 195 -0.96 -4.19 37.73
CA LEU A 195 0.35 -3.59 37.53
C LEU A 195 0.37 -2.09 37.86
N TYR A 196 -0.76 -1.39 37.75
CA TYR A 196 -0.87 0.03 38.11
C TYR A 196 -1.27 0.25 39.57
N ASN A 197 -1.71 -0.80 40.27
CA ASN A 197 -2.16 -0.75 41.67
C ASN A 197 -3.26 0.30 41.90
N VAL A 198 -4.22 0.36 40.98
CA VAL A 198 -5.35 1.30 41.00
C VAL A 198 -6.66 0.57 41.27
N THR A 199 -7.55 1.22 42.02
CA THR A 199 -8.89 0.70 42.36
C THR A 199 -10.01 1.66 41.98
N VAL A 200 -9.66 2.85 41.48
CA VAL A 200 -10.57 3.89 41.02
C VAL A 200 -10.11 4.45 39.67
N ASP A 201 -11.05 4.92 38.85
CA ASP A 201 -10.80 5.61 37.59
C ASP A 201 -10.28 7.06 37.77
N GLU A 202 -10.00 7.74 36.66
CA GLU A 202 -9.54 9.15 36.64
C GLU A 202 -10.49 10.14 37.35
N ASN A 203 -11.77 9.77 37.47
CA ASN A 203 -12.80 10.58 38.11
C ASN A 203 -13.00 10.20 39.60
N GLY A 204 -12.18 9.29 40.13
CA GLY A 204 -12.26 8.78 41.49
C GLY A 204 -13.41 7.80 41.71
N LYS A 205 -14.01 7.24 40.66
CA LYS A 205 -15.07 6.23 40.79
C LYS A 205 -14.45 4.84 40.93
N PRO A 206 -14.95 3.98 41.84
CA PRO A 206 -14.48 2.61 41.96
C PRO A 206 -14.57 1.84 40.64
N LEU A 207 -13.48 1.15 40.29
CA LEU A 207 -13.47 0.22 39.17
C LEU A 207 -14.38 -0.97 39.47
N ARG A 208 -14.97 -1.56 38.42
CA ARG A 208 -15.79 -2.75 38.61
C ARG A 208 -14.90 -3.93 39.03
N PRO A 209 -15.37 -4.85 39.90
CA PRO A 209 -14.56 -5.97 40.36
C PRO A 209 -14.06 -6.91 39.25
N ASP A 210 -14.75 -6.93 38.10
CA ASP A 210 -14.44 -7.72 36.91
C ASP A 210 -13.67 -6.95 35.84
N TYR A 211 -13.29 -5.68 36.08
CA TYR A 211 -12.48 -4.88 35.16
C TYR A 211 -10.98 -5.12 35.42
N THR A 212 -10.34 -5.98 34.63
CA THR A 212 -8.96 -6.42 34.91
C THR A 212 -7.88 -5.62 34.17
N GLY A 213 -8.24 -4.89 33.11
CA GLY A 213 -7.32 -4.03 32.38
C GLY A 213 -7.97 -3.18 31.29
N GLY A 214 -7.31 -2.08 30.96
CA GLY A 214 -7.73 -1.11 29.94
C GLY A 214 -7.59 0.34 30.39
N PHE A 215 -8.14 1.27 29.61
CA PHE A 215 -8.00 2.72 29.74
C PHE A 215 -8.22 3.26 31.16
N TYR A 216 -9.19 2.73 31.91
CA TYR A 216 -9.47 3.21 33.27
C TYR A 216 -8.37 2.88 34.29
N CYS A 217 -7.38 2.05 33.92
CA CYS A 217 -6.29 1.65 34.79
C CYS A 217 -4.96 2.35 34.52
N CYS A 218 -4.81 3.01 33.37
CA CYS A 218 -3.61 3.72 32.95
C CYS A 218 -3.92 5.18 32.57
N TYR A 219 -4.60 5.91 33.45
CA TYR A 219 -4.86 7.35 33.25
C TYR A 219 -3.64 8.22 33.63
N ASP A 220 -3.72 9.54 33.40
CA ASP A 220 -2.61 10.48 33.63
C ASP A 220 -1.99 10.31 35.02
N ARG A 221 -0.65 10.30 35.09
CA ARG A 221 0.17 10.19 36.32
C ARG A 221 0.08 8.87 37.06
N THR A 222 -0.65 7.88 36.55
CA THR A 222 -0.49 6.50 37.04
C THR A 222 0.92 5.99 36.73
N GLN A 223 1.33 4.95 37.44
CA GLN A 223 2.64 4.35 37.27
C GLN A 223 2.53 2.83 37.26
N CYS A 224 2.95 2.22 36.16
CA CYS A 224 3.08 0.77 36.06
C CYS A 224 4.23 0.29 36.96
N ARG A 225 4.03 -0.88 37.58
CA ARG A 225 4.95 -1.47 38.54
C ARG A 225 6.35 -1.66 37.94
N ILE A 226 7.34 -1.13 38.66
CA ILE A 226 8.76 -1.17 38.30
C ILE A 226 9.44 -2.32 39.04
N ARG A 227 10.39 -2.99 38.38
CA ARG A 227 11.26 -4.00 39.00
C ARG A 227 12.01 -3.41 40.21
N PRO A 228 12.10 -4.14 41.33
CA PRO A 228 12.87 -3.69 42.48
C PRO A 228 14.32 -3.32 42.10
N GLY A 229 14.77 -2.14 42.51
CA GLY A 229 16.15 -1.66 42.29
C GLY A 229 16.43 -1.04 40.92
N PHE A 230 15.44 -0.89 40.04
CA PHE A 230 15.62 -0.14 38.80
C PHE A 230 15.52 1.37 39.07
N GLU A 231 16.62 2.08 38.81
CA GLU A 231 16.67 3.55 38.82
C GLU A 231 16.81 4.05 37.38
N GLY A 232 15.84 4.83 36.91
CA GLY A 232 15.88 5.44 35.59
C GLY A 232 15.58 6.93 35.66
N VAL A 233 16.27 7.70 34.84
CA VAL A 233 16.06 9.15 34.76
C VAL A 233 14.76 9.48 34.05
N LYS A 234 14.12 10.56 34.50
CA LYS A 234 13.04 11.19 33.76
C LYS A 234 13.56 11.73 32.44
N ARG A 235 12.73 11.71 31.40
CA ARG A 235 13.03 12.24 30.08
C ARG A 235 11.93 13.19 29.65
N SER A 236 12.35 14.28 29.03
CA SER A 236 11.47 15.21 28.35
C SER A 236 11.25 14.74 26.91
N LEU A 237 9.99 14.71 26.51
CA LEU A 237 9.49 14.13 25.29
C LEU A 237 8.47 15.07 24.63
N TYR A 238 8.30 14.90 23.33
CA TYR A 238 7.36 15.68 22.52
C TYR A 238 6.69 14.77 21.50
N LEU A 239 5.44 15.06 21.14
CA LEU A 239 4.84 14.52 19.92
C LEU A 239 5.13 15.49 18.78
N ARG A 240 5.99 15.10 17.84
CA ARG A 240 6.21 15.82 16.59
C ARG A 240 5.16 15.37 15.58
N TYR A 241 4.45 16.31 14.98
CA TYR A 241 3.46 15.98 13.96
C TYR A 241 3.59 16.85 12.70
N THR A 242 3.47 16.21 11.54
CA THR A 242 3.49 16.85 10.22
C THR A 242 2.11 16.80 9.61
N VAL A 243 1.59 17.97 9.23
CA VAL A 243 0.29 18.12 8.56
C VAL A 243 0.52 18.55 7.13
N LYS A 244 -0.18 17.92 6.18
CA LYS A 244 -0.25 18.39 4.79
C LYS A 244 -1.66 18.84 4.44
N TRP A 245 -1.79 19.90 3.65
CA TRP A 245 -3.07 20.46 3.24
C TRP A 245 -2.97 21.20 1.90
N VAL A 246 -4.11 21.52 1.32
CA VAL A 246 -4.24 22.43 0.17
C VAL A 246 -5.20 23.56 0.54
N ASP A 247 -5.09 24.71 -0.12
CA ASP A 247 -6.09 25.78 0.05
C ASP A 247 -7.44 25.31 -0.48
N TRP A 248 -8.53 25.70 0.19
CA TRP A 248 -9.85 25.26 -0.25
C TRP A 248 -10.27 25.95 -1.55
N ASP A 249 -10.76 25.18 -2.51
CA ASP A 249 -11.47 25.68 -3.68
C ASP A 249 -12.59 24.72 -4.10
N SER A 250 -13.46 25.17 -5.00
CA SER A 250 -14.68 24.44 -5.41
C SER A 250 -14.43 23.12 -6.14
N SER A 251 -13.19 22.83 -6.57
CA SER A 251 -12.84 21.54 -7.17
C SER A 251 -12.58 20.43 -6.15
N ILE A 252 -12.40 20.78 -4.87
CA ILE A 252 -12.16 19.82 -3.79
C ILE A 252 -13.49 19.21 -3.33
N ILE A 253 -13.50 17.88 -3.19
CA ILE A 253 -14.65 17.14 -2.68
C ILE A 253 -14.47 16.91 -1.17
N PRO A 254 -15.35 17.48 -0.30
CA PRO A 254 -15.27 17.26 1.13
C PRO A 254 -15.51 15.79 1.49
N VAL A 255 -14.66 15.25 2.36
CA VAL A 255 -14.83 13.90 2.89
C VAL A 255 -15.50 13.90 4.25
N LYS A 256 -16.27 12.85 4.51
CA LYS A 256 -16.81 12.56 5.83
C LYS A 256 -15.92 11.53 6.51
N SER A 257 -15.19 11.94 7.55
CA SER A 257 -14.41 11.01 8.38
C SER A 257 -15.34 10.18 9.26
N LEU A 258 -15.25 8.86 9.17
CA LEU A 258 -16.05 7.91 9.95
C LEU A 258 -15.12 7.04 10.79
N TYR A 259 -15.25 7.11 12.11
CA TYR A 259 -14.59 6.18 13.02
C TYR A 259 -15.58 5.07 13.38
N LEU A 260 -15.21 3.83 13.03
CA LEU A 260 -16.01 2.62 13.18
C LEU A 260 -15.36 1.70 14.23
N MET A 261 -16.16 0.89 14.92
CA MET A 261 -15.63 0.05 15.99
C MET A 261 -16.38 -1.30 16.10
N SER A 262 -15.68 -2.33 16.56
CA SER A 262 -16.04 -3.75 16.46
C SER A 262 -17.05 -4.29 17.48
N LEU A 263 -17.70 -3.47 18.33
CA LEU A 263 -18.37 -4.00 19.54
C LEU A 263 -19.66 -3.28 19.97
N ILE A 264 -20.73 -3.30 19.15
CA ILE A 264 -22.07 -2.87 19.62
C ILE A 264 -22.78 -4.05 20.33
N LEU A 265 -23.10 -3.90 21.62
CA LEU A 265 -23.89 -4.82 22.46
C LEU A 265 -25.03 -4.07 23.16
N GLU A 266 -26.15 -4.72 23.46
CA GLU A 266 -27.34 -4.05 24.00
C GLU A 266 -27.22 -3.49 25.45
N LYS A 267 -26.03 -3.50 26.09
CA LYS A 267 -25.88 -3.28 27.56
C LYS A 267 -24.75 -2.32 28.02
N GLY A 268 -24.47 -1.26 27.27
CA GLY A 268 -23.69 -0.10 27.75
C GLY A 268 -22.22 0.00 27.29
N LEU A 269 -21.60 1.17 27.50
CA LEU A 269 -20.30 1.58 26.94
C LEU A 269 -19.10 0.81 27.53
N GLN A 270 -18.44 0.00 26.70
CA GLN A 270 -17.08 -0.51 26.90
C GLN A 270 -16.30 -0.23 25.61
N VAL A 271 -15.11 0.38 25.72
CA VAL A 271 -14.21 0.75 24.60
C VAL A 271 -13.19 -0.36 24.31
N GLU A 272 -13.06 -1.28 25.24
CA GLU A 272 -12.09 -2.35 25.22
C GLU A 272 -12.74 -3.66 25.71
N TYR A 273 -12.17 -4.79 25.30
CA TYR A 273 -12.54 -6.11 25.78
C TYR A 273 -11.31 -6.98 26.06
N GLU A 274 -11.54 -8.15 26.64
CA GLU A 274 -10.47 -9.11 26.98
C GLU A 274 -10.46 -10.27 25.98
N VAL A 275 -9.25 -10.69 25.58
CA VAL A 275 -9.04 -11.87 24.74
C VAL A 275 -8.45 -12.98 25.61
N MET A 276 -9.22 -14.04 25.80
CA MET A 276 -8.83 -15.18 26.63
C MET A 276 -7.92 -16.14 25.85
N PRO A 277 -6.87 -16.70 26.48
CA PRO A 277 -5.95 -17.59 25.80
C PRO A 277 -6.64 -18.89 25.35
N CYS A 278 -6.11 -19.55 24.32
CA CYS A 278 -6.58 -20.87 23.91
C CYS A 278 -6.10 -21.95 24.88
N ASN A 279 -6.97 -22.93 25.19
CA ASN A 279 -6.68 -24.01 26.13
C ASN A 279 -6.27 -25.26 25.33
N GLY A 280 -4.98 -25.55 25.24
CA GLY A 280 -4.50 -26.82 24.65
C GLY A 280 -3.05 -26.79 24.17
N THR A 281 -2.24 -27.72 24.65
CA THR A 281 -0.94 -28.05 24.05
C THR A 281 -1.17 -28.82 22.75
N GLY A 282 -0.78 -28.26 21.59
CA GLY A 282 -0.80 -28.96 20.30
C GLY A 282 -1.78 -28.44 19.24
N VAL A 283 -2.39 -27.27 19.44
CA VAL A 283 -3.31 -26.63 18.47
C VAL A 283 -2.49 -25.73 17.53
N GLY A 284 -2.68 -25.85 16.22
CA GLY A 284 -1.99 -25.03 15.21
C GLY A 284 -2.31 -23.55 15.36
N VAL A 285 -1.37 -22.67 14.96
CA VAL A 285 -1.46 -21.20 15.15
C VAL A 285 -2.73 -20.60 14.52
N ASP A 286 -3.28 -21.23 13.47
CA ASP A 286 -4.51 -20.78 12.79
C ASP A 286 -5.81 -21.13 13.55
N GLU A 287 -5.78 -22.05 14.51
CA GLU A 287 -6.93 -22.42 15.35
C GLU A 287 -7.02 -21.59 16.65
N CYS A 288 -6.06 -20.69 16.91
CA CYS A 288 -5.96 -19.88 18.13
C CYS A 288 -6.15 -18.36 17.87
N ILE A 289 -7.25 -18.01 17.18
CA ILE A 289 -7.64 -16.61 16.88
C ILE A 289 -9.01 -16.29 17.51
N ASP A 290 -9.13 -15.15 18.18
CA ASP A 290 -10.40 -14.56 18.62
C ASP A 290 -10.94 -13.70 17.48
N VAL A 291 -12.20 -13.92 17.11
CA VAL A 291 -12.88 -13.17 16.05
C VAL A 291 -14.08 -12.45 16.66
N LYS A 292 -14.08 -11.12 16.60
CA LYS A 292 -15.24 -10.29 16.95
C LYS A 292 -15.87 -9.75 15.69
N ARG A 293 -17.20 -9.83 15.64
CA ARG A 293 -18.04 -9.34 14.55
C ARG A 293 -19.13 -8.45 15.11
N THR A 294 -19.36 -7.30 14.50
CA THR A 294 -20.47 -6.42 14.85
C THR A 294 -21.14 -5.84 13.62
N SER A 295 -22.45 -5.68 13.69
CA SER A 295 -23.24 -5.00 12.67
C SER A 295 -23.36 -3.51 13.02
N LEU A 296 -22.94 -2.66 12.09
CA LEU A 296 -22.90 -1.21 12.21
C LEU A 296 -23.93 -0.59 11.27
N THR A 297 -24.89 0.17 11.79
CA THR A 297 -25.80 0.93 10.94
C THR A 297 -25.15 2.25 10.54
N MET A 298 -24.83 2.40 9.26
CA MET A 298 -24.18 3.60 8.74
C MET A 298 -25.20 4.75 8.67
N PRO A 299 -24.89 5.93 9.24
CA PRO A 299 -25.84 7.03 9.36
C PRO A 299 -26.10 7.71 8.02
N THR A 300 -25.13 7.63 7.11
CA THR A 300 -25.23 8.09 5.73
C THR A 300 -24.46 7.13 4.83
N GLY A 301 -25.02 6.81 3.67
CA GLY A 301 -24.26 6.15 2.61
C GLY A 301 -23.20 7.06 1.98
N GLY A 302 -22.34 6.49 1.16
CA GLY A 302 -21.29 7.20 0.44
C GLY A 302 -20.24 6.25 -0.14
N TYR A 303 -19.21 6.81 -0.76
CA TYR A 303 -18.09 6.02 -1.28
C TYR A 303 -16.94 6.00 -0.30
N VAL A 304 -16.38 4.81 -0.07
CA VAL A 304 -15.11 4.69 0.65
C VAL A 304 -14.01 5.18 -0.27
N ILE A 305 -13.13 6.03 0.28
CA ILE A 305 -11.92 6.52 -0.41
C ILE A 305 -10.65 6.14 0.34
N TYR A 306 -10.79 5.80 1.62
CA TYR A 306 -9.73 5.43 2.54
C TYR A 306 -10.31 4.65 3.71
N GLY A 307 -9.58 3.66 4.21
CA GLY A 307 -9.88 3.01 5.47
C GLY A 307 -8.65 2.33 6.06
N VAL A 308 -8.61 2.29 7.39
CA VAL A 308 -7.54 1.67 8.16
C VAL A 308 -8.11 1.20 9.49
N ALA A 309 -7.58 0.10 10.02
CA ALA A 309 -7.94 -0.35 11.35
C ALA A 309 -6.93 0.13 12.39
N HIS A 310 -7.38 0.20 13.63
CA HIS A 310 -6.56 0.44 14.82
C HIS A 310 -6.55 -0.85 15.64
N GLN A 311 -5.37 -1.39 15.92
CA GLN A 311 -5.22 -2.60 16.74
C GLN A 311 -4.00 -2.49 17.65
N HIS A 312 -4.11 -3.06 18.85
CA HIS A 312 -2.98 -3.20 19.78
C HIS A 312 -2.21 -4.49 19.51
N THR A 313 -1.05 -4.64 20.14
CA THR A 313 -0.23 -5.87 20.08
C THR A 313 -1.09 -7.11 20.34
N GLY A 314 -1.00 -8.10 19.45
CA GLY A 314 -1.87 -9.28 19.44
C GLY A 314 -2.92 -9.21 18.33
N GLY A 315 -3.21 -8.05 17.75
CA GLY A 315 -4.08 -7.93 16.57
C GLY A 315 -3.53 -8.71 15.37
N THR A 316 -4.42 -9.33 14.59
CA THR A 316 -4.07 -10.07 13.36
C THR A 316 -4.79 -9.54 12.12
N GLY A 317 -5.60 -8.50 12.28
CA GLY A 317 -6.29 -7.80 11.20
C GLY A 317 -7.75 -7.49 11.52
N SER A 318 -8.32 -6.57 10.75
CA SER A 318 -9.73 -6.22 10.78
C SER A 318 -10.26 -6.05 9.36
N THR A 319 -11.51 -6.46 9.14
CA THR A 319 -12.16 -6.39 7.83
C THR A 319 -13.57 -5.84 7.98
N LEU A 320 -13.91 -4.85 7.15
CA LEU A 320 -15.25 -4.33 6.99
C LEU A 320 -15.90 -5.02 5.79
N TYR A 321 -17.14 -5.49 5.96
CA TYR A 321 -17.92 -6.22 4.98
C TYR A 321 -19.26 -5.52 4.72
N ARG A 322 -19.74 -5.66 3.48
CA ARG A 322 -21.15 -5.39 3.12
C ARG A 322 -22.07 -6.47 3.69
N GLN A 323 -23.38 -6.17 3.72
CA GLN A 323 -24.43 -7.14 4.10
C GLN A 323 -24.39 -8.44 3.29
N ASP A 324 -23.97 -8.37 2.02
CA ASP A 324 -23.88 -9.52 1.13
C ASP A 324 -22.58 -10.34 1.29
N GLY A 325 -21.75 -10.00 2.28
CA GLY A 325 -20.51 -10.69 2.61
C GLY A 325 -19.30 -10.26 1.79
N ARG A 326 -19.43 -9.31 0.85
CA ARG A 326 -18.27 -8.75 0.13
C ARG A 326 -17.44 -7.84 1.01
N VAL A 327 -16.12 -7.94 0.89
CA VAL A 327 -15.18 -7.08 1.61
C VAL A 327 -15.25 -5.65 1.06
N ILE A 328 -15.42 -4.68 1.97
CA ILE A 328 -15.29 -3.24 1.71
C ILE A 328 -13.83 -2.82 1.88
N CYS A 329 -13.20 -3.25 2.97
CA CYS A 329 -11.85 -2.84 3.34
C CYS A 329 -11.26 -3.87 4.31
N SER A 330 -10.00 -4.24 4.12
CA SER A 330 -9.23 -5.05 5.07
C SER A 330 -7.96 -4.31 5.48
N SER A 331 -7.61 -4.40 6.74
CA SER A 331 -6.44 -3.76 7.34
C SER A 331 -5.72 -4.77 8.23
N ILE A 332 -4.43 -4.97 7.98
CA ILE A 332 -3.59 -6.00 8.60
C ILE A 332 -2.39 -5.31 9.28
N PRO A 333 -2.03 -5.70 10.51
CA PRO A 333 -0.90 -5.11 11.22
C PRO A 333 0.45 -5.52 10.65
N THR A 334 1.38 -4.59 10.68
CA THR A 334 2.82 -4.79 10.44
C THR A 334 3.54 -4.79 11.78
N TYR A 335 4.16 -5.92 12.13
CA TYR A 335 4.99 -6.04 13.32
C TYR A 335 6.44 -5.68 13.01
N GLY A 336 7.12 -5.02 13.96
CA GLY A 336 8.55 -4.76 13.84
C GLY A 336 9.39 -6.03 14.02
N GLU A 337 10.65 -5.98 13.59
CA GLU A 337 11.59 -7.13 13.66
C GLU A 337 12.94 -6.78 14.31
N GLY A 338 13.19 -5.50 14.57
CA GLY A 338 14.44 -4.96 15.11
C GLY A 338 14.29 -4.25 16.46
N LYS A 339 15.24 -3.37 16.77
CA LYS A 339 15.25 -2.57 18.02
C LYS A 339 15.15 -1.06 17.76
N GLU A 340 15.17 -0.66 16.50
CA GLU A 340 15.13 0.75 16.11
C GLU A 340 13.70 1.30 16.16
N ALA A 341 13.59 2.61 16.37
CA ALA A 341 12.31 3.30 16.38
C ALA A 341 11.58 3.09 15.04
N GLY A 342 10.36 2.55 15.09
CA GLY A 342 9.54 2.23 13.92
C GLY A 342 9.77 0.83 13.35
N ASN A 343 10.61 0.01 13.98
CA ASN A 343 10.82 -1.38 13.63
C ASN A 343 10.94 -2.30 14.86
N GLU A 344 10.27 -1.99 15.96
CA GLU A 344 10.44 -2.69 17.24
C GLU A 344 9.79 -4.08 17.24
N ALA A 345 10.61 -5.11 17.48
CA ALA A 345 10.19 -6.49 17.57
C ALA A 345 9.09 -6.69 18.63
N GLY A 346 7.99 -7.31 18.22
CA GLY A 346 6.85 -7.59 19.08
C GLY A 346 5.84 -6.45 19.22
N TYR A 347 6.04 -5.33 18.53
CA TYR A 347 5.10 -4.20 18.50
C TYR A 347 4.51 -4.01 17.11
N ILE A 348 3.26 -3.57 17.04
CA ILE A 348 2.66 -3.09 15.79
C ILE A 348 3.23 -1.70 15.48
N VAL A 349 3.89 -1.60 14.33
CA VAL A 349 4.57 -0.37 13.85
C VAL A 349 3.92 0.19 12.57
N GLY A 350 2.88 -0.48 12.06
CA GLY A 350 2.18 -0.15 10.83
C GLY A 350 0.86 -0.91 10.70
N MET A 351 -0.05 -0.39 9.89
CA MET A 351 -1.28 -1.03 9.45
C MET A 351 -1.42 -0.89 7.95
N SER A 352 -1.88 -1.93 7.27
CA SER A 352 -2.23 -1.81 5.85
C SER A 352 -3.48 -0.95 5.70
N THR A 353 -3.46 -0.06 4.72
CA THR A 353 -4.57 0.86 4.42
C THR A 353 -5.31 0.38 3.19
N CYS A 354 -6.62 0.53 3.15
CA CYS A 354 -7.40 0.34 1.94
C CYS A 354 -7.64 1.70 1.25
N TYR A 355 -7.32 1.75 -0.04
CA TYR A 355 -7.64 2.85 -0.94
C TYR A 355 -8.45 2.28 -2.11
N PRO A 356 -9.75 2.03 -1.91
CA PRO A 356 -10.59 1.63 -3.03
C PRO A 356 -10.65 2.75 -4.07
N GLU A 357 -10.75 2.37 -5.34
CA GLU A 357 -10.96 3.31 -6.45
C GLU A 357 -12.16 4.23 -6.12
N PRO A 358 -12.04 5.56 -6.26
CA PRO A 358 -13.14 6.48 -6.01
C PRO A 358 -14.42 6.06 -6.75
N GLY A 359 -15.51 5.87 -6.02
CA GLY A 359 -16.78 5.43 -6.61
C GLY A 359 -16.95 3.90 -6.71
N SER A 360 -15.89 3.10 -6.53
CA SER A 360 -15.96 1.64 -6.70
C SER A 360 -16.58 0.91 -5.51
N VAL A 361 -16.35 1.43 -4.30
CA VAL A 361 -16.85 0.82 -3.05
C VAL A 361 -17.83 1.77 -2.38
N GLU A 362 -19.10 1.60 -2.74
CA GLU A 362 -20.21 2.24 -2.06
C GLU A 362 -20.53 1.54 -0.72
N ILE A 363 -20.75 2.32 0.32
CA ILE A 363 -21.43 1.92 1.54
C ILE A 363 -22.84 2.49 1.44
N ALA A 364 -23.85 1.61 1.40
CA ALA A 364 -25.23 2.03 1.49
C ALA A 364 -25.58 2.45 2.93
N ASP A 365 -26.62 3.26 3.08
CA ASP A 365 -27.30 3.42 4.35
C ASP A 365 -27.83 2.06 4.84
N GLY A 366 -27.57 1.72 6.10
CA GLY A 366 -27.95 0.43 6.69
C GLY A 366 -26.81 -0.33 7.37
N GLU A 367 -27.09 -1.57 7.78
CA GLU A 367 -26.16 -2.42 8.54
C GLU A 367 -24.96 -2.86 7.68
N ASN A 368 -23.74 -2.79 8.20
CA ASN A 368 -22.51 -3.34 7.61
C ASN A 368 -21.80 -4.17 8.67
N LEU A 369 -21.03 -5.17 8.29
CA LEU A 369 -20.40 -6.07 9.25
C LEU A 369 -18.92 -5.72 9.43
N LEU A 370 -18.51 -5.30 10.61
CA LEU A 370 -17.11 -5.11 10.95
C LEU A 370 -16.59 -6.33 11.72
N GLU A 371 -15.50 -6.91 11.25
CA GLU A 371 -14.77 -8.02 11.87
C GLU A 371 -13.41 -7.54 12.38
N SER A 372 -13.02 -7.95 13.58
CA SER A 372 -11.68 -7.74 14.15
C SER A 372 -11.15 -9.05 14.69
N LYS A 373 -9.86 -9.31 14.47
CA LYS A 373 -9.17 -10.55 14.85
C LYS A 373 -7.98 -10.27 15.76
N TYR A 374 -7.86 -11.09 16.80
CA TYR A 374 -6.74 -11.07 17.75
C TYR A 374 -6.20 -12.48 17.98
N SER A 375 -4.89 -12.60 18.20
CA SER A 375 -4.26 -13.85 18.64
C SER A 375 -4.72 -14.22 20.05
N ARG A 376 -4.98 -15.50 20.27
CA ARG A 376 -5.28 -16.06 21.60
C ARG A 376 -4.12 -16.87 22.17
N THR A 377 -2.92 -16.72 21.59
CA THR A 377 -1.72 -17.45 22.07
C THR A 377 -1.36 -17.07 23.50
N GLN A 378 -1.80 -15.89 23.95
CA GLN A 378 -1.71 -15.42 25.32
C GLN A 378 -2.96 -14.60 25.66
N MET A 379 -3.13 -14.26 26.94
CA MET A 379 -4.19 -13.37 27.40
C MET A 379 -3.86 -11.93 27.01
N HIS A 380 -4.84 -11.21 26.46
CA HIS A 380 -4.76 -9.78 26.21
C HIS A 380 -5.87 -9.05 26.95
N THR A 381 -5.55 -7.94 27.62
CA THR A 381 -6.52 -7.02 28.24
C THR A 381 -6.56 -5.70 27.46
N GLY A 382 -7.66 -4.94 27.57
CA GLY A 382 -7.68 -3.60 26.98
C GLY A 382 -7.62 -3.56 25.45
N VAL A 383 -8.10 -4.60 24.73
CA VAL A 383 -8.10 -4.59 23.24
C VAL A 383 -9.33 -3.88 22.69
N MET A 384 -9.18 -3.12 21.61
CA MET A 384 -10.20 -2.16 21.13
C MET A 384 -11.54 -2.78 20.67
N GLY A 385 -12.66 -2.20 21.14
CA GLY A 385 -14.04 -2.45 20.70
C GLY A 385 -15.09 -1.60 21.45
N ILE A 386 -15.99 -0.86 20.76
CA ILE A 386 -16.90 0.17 21.33
C ILE A 386 -18.36 -0.19 21.09
N ASN A 387 -19.12 0.05 22.16
CA ASN A 387 -20.57 -0.08 22.26
C ASN A 387 -21.30 1.23 22.61
N GLU A 388 -22.50 1.51 22.10
CA GLU A 388 -23.39 2.55 22.66
C GLU A 388 -24.87 2.10 22.67
N ASP A 389 -25.62 2.46 23.74
CA ASP A 389 -27.07 2.62 23.67
C ASP A 389 -27.50 3.89 24.45
N MET A 390 -28.36 4.69 23.82
CA MET A 390 -28.93 5.92 24.34
C MET A 390 -30.45 5.75 24.37
N LYS A 391 -31.00 5.37 25.53
CA LYS A 391 -32.44 5.46 25.77
C LYS A 391 -32.86 6.93 25.80
N SER A 392 -33.63 7.38 24.80
CA SER A 392 -34.58 8.48 24.99
C SER A 392 -36.01 7.99 24.73
N SER A 393 -36.76 7.97 25.83
CA SER A 393 -38.22 7.90 26.01
C SER A 393 -39.16 8.03 24.79
N SER A 394 -40.11 7.08 24.75
CA SER A 394 -41.55 7.19 24.42
C SER A 394 -41.98 7.59 22.99
N TYR A 395 -42.68 6.69 22.26
CA TYR A 395 -44.08 6.86 21.78
C TYR A 395 -44.57 5.63 20.96
N SER A 396 -45.19 4.69 21.69
CA SER A 396 -46.46 3.98 21.43
C SER A 396 -47.16 3.96 20.04
N TRP A 397 -47.40 2.73 19.55
CA TRP A 397 -48.56 2.19 18.82
C TRP A 397 -49.09 2.90 17.55
N ALA A 398 -48.49 2.64 16.38
CA ALA A 398 -49.18 2.83 15.08
C ALA A 398 -48.72 1.91 13.92
N VAL A 399 -47.64 1.14 14.08
CA VAL A 399 -46.95 0.50 12.92
C VAL A 399 -47.55 -0.86 12.50
N ALA A 400 -48.44 -1.45 13.31
CA ALA A 400 -48.94 -2.81 13.07
C ALA A 400 -49.84 -2.96 11.84
N VAL A 401 -50.34 -1.89 11.23
CA VAL A 401 -51.27 -1.96 10.09
C VAL A 401 -50.56 -1.87 8.73
N VAL A 402 -49.34 -1.33 8.65
CA VAL A 402 -48.61 -1.14 7.38
C VAL A 402 -47.85 -2.41 6.95
N ALA A 403 -47.48 -3.27 7.90
CA ALA A 403 -46.69 -4.47 7.63
C ALA A 403 -47.43 -5.52 6.78
N LEU A 404 -48.76 -5.58 6.84
CA LEU A 404 -49.55 -6.59 6.10
C LEU A 404 -49.75 -6.24 4.62
N LEU A 405 -49.69 -4.96 4.24
CA LEU A 405 -49.74 -4.51 2.83
C LEU A 405 -48.38 -4.63 2.13
N GLY A 406 -47.28 -4.46 2.87
CA GLY A 406 -45.92 -4.60 2.33
C GLY A 406 -45.56 -6.02 1.91
N LEU A 407 -46.07 -7.04 2.63
CA LEU A 407 -45.76 -8.44 2.34
C LEU A 407 -46.33 -8.92 0.99
N ALA A 408 -47.51 -8.43 0.60
CA ALA A 408 -48.13 -8.78 -0.67
C ALA A 408 -47.40 -8.17 -1.88
N ILE A 409 -46.87 -6.95 -1.71
CA ILE A 409 -46.07 -6.26 -2.74
C ILE A 409 -44.68 -6.90 -2.88
N ALA A 410 -44.06 -7.28 -1.76
CA ALA A 410 -42.76 -7.96 -1.76
C ALA A 410 -42.79 -9.32 -2.49
N ILE A 411 -43.87 -10.09 -2.33
CA ILE A 411 -44.04 -11.38 -3.02
C ILE A 411 -44.21 -11.18 -4.53
N ALA A 412 -44.97 -10.16 -4.96
CA ALA A 412 -45.15 -9.85 -6.38
C ALA A 412 -43.86 -9.35 -7.06
N ILE A 413 -43.04 -8.55 -6.35
CA ILE A 413 -41.73 -8.07 -6.83
C ILE A 413 -40.72 -9.23 -6.90
N THR A 414 -40.74 -10.14 -5.93
CA THR A 414 -39.83 -11.29 -5.89
C THR A 414 -40.10 -12.25 -7.05
N ILE A 415 -41.37 -12.50 -7.40
CA ILE A 415 -41.73 -13.33 -8.55
C ILE A 415 -41.28 -12.68 -9.87
N ARG A 416 -41.42 -11.34 -10.01
CA ARG A 416 -40.89 -10.59 -11.16
C ARG A 416 -39.35 -10.60 -11.23
N TYR A 417 -38.67 -10.53 -10.09
CA TYR A 417 -37.21 -10.55 -10.01
C TYR A 417 -36.62 -11.92 -10.37
N GLN A 418 -37.25 -13.00 -9.93
CA GLN A 418 -36.84 -14.38 -10.27
C GLN A 418 -37.07 -14.70 -11.76
N LEU A 419 -38.12 -14.16 -12.38
CA LEU A 419 -38.36 -14.28 -13.82
C LEU A 419 -37.35 -13.48 -14.66
N LYS A 420 -36.80 -12.36 -14.15
CA LYS A 420 -35.70 -11.62 -14.80
C LYS A 420 -34.33 -12.29 -14.63
N ARG A 421 -34.05 -12.94 -13.48
CA ARG A 421 -32.77 -13.64 -13.22
C ARG A 421 -32.54 -14.84 -14.14
N LYS A 422 -33.59 -15.56 -14.55
CA LYS A 422 -33.46 -16.66 -15.54
C LYS A 422 -33.11 -16.20 -16.96
N ALA A 423 -33.18 -14.89 -17.25
CA ALA A 423 -32.86 -14.32 -18.56
C ALA A 423 -31.46 -13.65 -18.63
N ALA A 424 -30.74 -13.54 -17.51
CA ALA A 424 -29.45 -12.83 -17.44
C ALA A 424 -28.36 -13.70 -16.81
N GLY A 425 -27.95 -14.76 -17.51
CA GLY A 425 -26.63 -15.34 -17.31
C GLY A 425 -25.59 -14.41 -17.95
N SER A 426 -24.90 -13.59 -17.15
CA SER A 426 -23.79 -12.77 -17.62
C SER A 426 -22.53 -13.18 -16.87
N SER A 427 -21.58 -13.78 -17.58
CA SER A 427 -20.20 -13.88 -17.11
C SER A 427 -19.67 -12.47 -16.84
N ILE A 428 -18.84 -12.30 -15.80
CA ILE A 428 -18.06 -11.06 -15.65
C ILE A 428 -17.16 -10.96 -16.87
N ARG A 429 -17.35 -9.94 -17.70
CA ARG A 429 -16.65 -9.76 -18.98
C ARG A 429 -15.44 -8.86 -18.71
N SER A 430 -14.35 -9.43 -18.21
CA SER A 430 -13.08 -8.70 -18.07
C SER A 430 -12.43 -8.56 -19.45
N SER A 431 -12.15 -7.33 -19.88
CA SER A 431 -11.41 -7.02 -21.11
C SER A 431 -9.98 -6.65 -20.73
N PHE A 432 -8.99 -7.26 -21.38
CA PHE A 432 -7.59 -6.95 -21.14
C PHE A 432 -7.07 -6.02 -22.22
N ALA A 433 -6.56 -4.85 -21.81
CA ALA A 433 -5.76 -4.01 -22.68
C ALA A 433 -4.43 -4.72 -23.01
N GLY A 434 -4.04 -4.69 -24.28
CA GLY A 434 -2.77 -5.23 -24.78
C GLY A 434 -1.74 -4.14 -25.03
N ASN A 435 -0.52 -4.53 -25.38
CA ASN A 435 0.47 -3.61 -25.92
C ASN A 435 0.29 -3.45 -27.44
N SER A 436 1.17 -2.71 -28.11
CA SER A 436 1.10 -2.47 -29.57
C SER A 436 1.78 -3.57 -30.41
N GLY A 437 2.30 -4.62 -29.77
CA GLY A 437 3.00 -5.74 -30.41
C GLY A 437 2.15 -6.61 -31.33
N ILE A 438 2.77 -7.60 -31.95
CA ILE A 438 2.10 -8.56 -32.85
C ILE A 438 1.57 -9.81 -32.14
N CYS A 439 2.09 -10.12 -30.95
CA CYS A 439 1.68 -11.27 -30.13
C CYS A 439 0.55 -10.89 -29.15
N GLN A 440 -0.59 -10.45 -29.70
CA GLN A 440 -1.74 -10.00 -28.93
C GLN A 440 -2.62 -11.14 -28.39
N GLY A 441 -3.54 -10.79 -27.49
CA GLY A 441 -4.50 -11.72 -26.86
C GLY A 441 -4.12 -12.04 -25.41
N SER A 442 -4.15 -13.33 -25.04
CA SER A 442 -3.80 -13.79 -23.69
C SER A 442 -2.30 -14.12 -23.50
N LEU A 443 -1.46 -13.92 -24.53
CA LEU A 443 -0.07 -14.40 -24.54
C LEU A 443 0.94 -13.36 -24.02
N LEU A 444 1.19 -12.28 -24.77
CA LEU A 444 2.23 -11.29 -24.46
C LEU A 444 1.66 -9.87 -24.34
N ARG A 445 0.62 -9.70 -23.51
CA ARG A 445 -0.07 -8.41 -23.32
C ARG A 445 0.58 -7.48 -22.29
N GLN A 446 1.65 -7.92 -21.63
CA GLN A 446 2.26 -7.20 -20.52
C GLN A 446 2.84 -5.84 -20.95
N TYR A 447 2.78 -4.88 -20.02
CA TYR A 447 3.42 -3.56 -20.14
C TYR A 447 4.80 -3.57 -19.50
N PHE A 448 4.85 -4.15 -18.29
CA PHE A 448 6.05 -4.50 -17.56
C PHE A 448 5.94 -5.97 -17.18
N GLY A 449 7.02 -6.74 -17.33
CA GLY A 449 7.01 -8.16 -16.98
C GLY A 449 8.23 -8.88 -17.52
N LEU A 450 9.13 -9.25 -16.62
CA LEU A 450 10.39 -9.95 -16.84
C LEU A 450 10.64 -10.89 -15.64
N GLY A 451 11.58 -11.82 -15.76
CA GLY A 451 11.88 -12.84 -14.76
C GLY A 451 12.91 -12.40 -13.71
N SER A 452 13.80 -13.33 -13.32
CA SER A 452 14.86 -13.09 -12.34
C SER A 452 15.82 -11.98 -12.75
N GLU A 453 15.94 -11.72 -14.04
CA GLU A 453 16.81 -10.71 -14.62
C GLU A 453 16.40 -9.27 -14.28
N THR A 454 15.19 -9.05 -13.77
CA THR A 454 14.71 -7.71 -13.39
C THR A 454 15.61 -7.03 -12.35
N ARG A 455 16.35 -7.80 -11.54
CA ARG A 455 17.18 -7.28 -10.44
C ARG A 455 18.27 -6.30 -10.87
N ARG A 456 18.89 -6.51 -12.04
CA ARG A 456 19.96 -5.64 -12.58
C ARG A 456 19.66 -5.10 -13.97
N THR A 457 18.39 -5.11 -14.38
CA THR A 457 17.94 -4.59 -15.68
C THR A 457 17.32 -3.22 -15.50
N ALA A 458 17.82 -2.21 -16.23
CA ALA A 458 17.31 -0.85 -16.15
C ALA A 458 16.01 -0.70 -16.95
N THR A 459 14.89 -0.42 -16.30
CA THR A 459 13.56 -0.33 -16.94
C THR A 459 12.99 1.08 -16.99
N HIS A 460 13.82 2.12 -16.82
CA HIS A 460 13.34 3.50 -16.80
C HIS A 460 12.97 3.96 -18.20
N VAL A 461 11.92 4.77 -18.32
CA VAL A 461 11.61 5.48 -19.55
C VAL A 461 12.33 6.84 -19.47
N PRO A 462 13.18 7.20 -20.44
CA PRO A 462 13.95 8.44 -20.40
C PRO A 462 13.06 9.65 -20.69
N ASP A 463 13.31 10.78 -20.03
CA ASP A 463 12.61 12.04 -20.34
C ASP A 463 12.91 12.50 -21.78
N PRO A 464 11.95 13.12 -22.49
CA PRO A 464 10.58 13.45 -22.08
C PRO A 464 9.57 12.35 -22.48
N TYR A 465 10.00 11.10 -22.63
CA TYR A 465 9.13 10.03 -23.08
C TYR A 465 8.33 9.42 -21.93
N GLY A 466 7.12 8.93 -22.20
CA GLY A 466 6.26 8.31 -21.21
C GLY A 466 5.32 7.27 -21.79
N ILE A 467 5.03 6.21 -21.05
CA ILE A 467 3.96 5.26 -21.38
C ILE A 467 2.66 5.89 -20.89
N GLU A 468 1.74 6.18 -21.82
CA GLU A 468 0.44 6.78 -21.48
C GLU A 468 -0.46 5.74 -20.82
N ILE A 469 -1.03 6.09 -19.67
CA ILE A 469 -1.89 5.24 -18.85
C ILE A 469 -3.08 6.10 -18.39
N GLY A 470 -4.28 5.51 -18.35
CA GLY A 470 -5.47 6.19 -17.86
C GLY A 470 -6.12 7.17 -18.85
N ASN A 471 -5.80 7.08 -20.15
CA ASN A 471 -6.43 7.93 -21.16
C ASN A 471 -7.92 7.56 -21.33
N PRO A 472 -8.88 8.45 -20.96
CA PRO A 472 -10.31 8.13 -21.03
C PRO A 472 -10.83 7.83 -22.44
N ALA A 473 -10.10 8.26 -23.48
CA ALA A 473 -10.46 7.97 -24.87
C ALA A 473 -10.12 6.52 -25.28
N GLU A 474 -9.18 5.87 -24.59
CA GLU A 474 -8.78 4.48 -24.87
C GLU A 474 -9.52 3.46 -23.99
N ILE A 475 -10.11 3.91 -22.87
CA ILE A 475 -10.88 3.07 -21.97
C ILE A 475 -12.29 2.85 -22.55
N PRO A 476 -12.71 1.60 -22.83
CA PRO A 476 -14.04 1.33 -23.36
C PRO A 476 -15.14 1.80 -22.40
N ALA A 477 -16.24 2.33 -22.96
CA ALA A 477 -17.36 2.83 -22.15
C ALA A 477 -17.90 1.75 -21.19
N GLY A 478 -17.97 2.10 -19.90
CA GLY A 478 -18.41 1.19 -18.84
C GLY A 478 -17.33 0.25 -18.29
N TYR A 479 -16.08 0.37 -18.76
CA TYR A 479 -14.91 -0.30 -18.19
C TYR A 479 -14.09 0.71 -17.38
N GLU A 480 -13.41 0.21 -16.36
CA GLU A 480 -12.43 0.94 -15.54
C GLU A 480 -11.07 0.31 -15.82
N GLU A 481 -10.04 1.14 -16.04
CA GLU A 481 -8.67 0.65 -16.21
C GLU A 481 -8.15 0.12 -14.86
N ARG A 482 -7.66 -1.12 -14.85
CA ARG A 482 -7.09 -1.77 -13.66
C ARG A 482 -5.83 -2.52 -14.02
N TRP A 483 -4.93 -2.64 -13.06
CA TRP A 483 -3.66 -3.35 -13.23
C TRP A 483 -3.75 -4.80 -12.71
N LEU A 484 -3.23 -5.74 -13.50
CA LEU A 484 -3.05 -7.13 -13.10
C LEU A 484 -1.56 -7.42 -12.95
N LEU A 485 -1.17 -7.90 -11.78
CA LEU A 485 0.15 -8.46 -11.52
C LEU A 485 0.03 -9.98 -11.48
N ASN A 486 0.80 -10.67 -12.31
CA ASN A 486 0.99 -12.11 -12.23
C ASN A 486 2.37 -12.40 -11.59
N VAL A 487 2.41 -13.31 -10.62
CA VAL A 487 3.64 -13.73 -9.95
C VAL A 487 3.79 -15.24 -10.15
N HIS A 488 4.75 -15.63 -10.98
CA HIS A 488 5.15 -17.02 -11.17
C HIS A 488 6.46 -17.25 -10.40
N ALA A 489 6.40 -17.96 -9.27
CA ALA A 489 7.56 -18.22 -8.42
C ALA A 489 7.70 -19.72 -8.12
N ILE A 490 8.90 -20.25 -8.30
CA ILE A 490 9.21 -21.67 -8.10
C ILE A 490 10.12 -21.80 -6.87
N ASP A 491 9.71 -22.60 -5.87
CA ASP A 491 10.57 -22.90 -4.72
C ASP A 491 11.57 -24.00 -5.06
N THR A 492 12.82 -23.61 -5.31
CA THR A 492 13.90 -24.52 -5.71
C THR A 492 14.69 -25.08 -4.52
N ARG A 493 14.26 -24.85 -3.27
CA ARG A 493 14.94 -25.40 -2.08
C ARG A 493 14.71 -26.91 -2.03
N GLY A 494 15.78 -27.67 -1.85
CA GLY A 494 15.70 -29.14 -1.80
C GLY A 494 15.41 -29.81 -3.14
N ALA A 495 15.23 -29.07 -4.24
CA ALA A 495 14.99 -29.64 -5.57
C ALA A 495 16.11 -30.62 -5.98
N GLU A 496 15.71 -31.74 -6.61
CA GLU A 496 16.68 -32.70 -7.16
C GLU A 496 17.50 -32.07 -8.29
N ASP A 497 16.82 -31.36 -9.19
CA ASP A 497 17.37 -30.67 -10.35
C ASP A 497 16.80 -29.24 -10.41
N LYS A 498 17.54 -28.27 -9.86
CA LYS A 498 17.09 -26.88 -9.78
C LYS A 498 16.84 -26.26 -11.15
N LEU A 499 17.71 -26.56 -12.12
CA LEU A 499 17.64 -25.96 -13.44
C LEU A 499 16.46 -26.55 -14.22
N GLY A 500 16.29 -27.86 -14.17
CA GLY A 500 15.11 -28.52 -14.73
C GLY A 500 13.80 -28.03 -14.10
N CYS A 501 13.77 -27.72 -12.80
CA CYS A 501 12.60 -27.12 -12.17
C CYS A 501 12.30 -25.73 -12.74
N THR A 502 13.30 -24.87 -12.90
CA THR A 502 13.12 -23.51 -13.43
C THR A 502 12.80 -23.47 -14.92
N GLU A 503 13.15 -24.52 -15.66
CA GLU A 503 12.77 -24.77 -17.06
C GLU A 503 11.45 -25.54 -17.18
N CYS A 504 10.77 -25.77 -16.05
CA CYS A 504 9.47 -26.41 -15.98
C CYS A 504 9.42 -27.79 -16.68
N ARG A 505 10.46 -28.62 -16.48
CA ARG A 505 10.54 -29.95 -17.09
C ARG A 505 9.45 -30.87 -16.52
N CYS A 506 8.58 -31.40 -17.39
CA CYS A 506 7.33 -32.04 -16.95
C CYS A 506 7.56 -33.31 -16.10
N ASP A 507 8.64 -34.05 -16.34
CA ASP A 507 9.03 -35.22 -15.55
C ASP A 507 9.39 -34.87 -14.10
N LEU A 508 9.81 -33.64 -13.82
CA LEU A 508 10.12 -33.18 -12.47
C LEU A 508 8.89 -32.72 -11.70
N TYR A 509 7.83 -32.29 -12.38
CA TYR A 509 6.57 -31.89 -11.73
C TYR A 509 5.56 -33.04 -11.66
N ASN A 510 5.80 -34.14 -12.37
CA ASN A 510 4.94 -35.32 -12.42
C ASN A 510 3.49 -34.99 -12.81
N VAL A 511 3.35 -34.13 -13.83
CA VAL A 511 2.05 -33.71 -14.37
C VAL A 511 1.84 -34.26 -15.78
N THR A 512 0.57 -34.50 -16.12
CA THR A 512 0.15 -35.01 -17.44
C THR A 512 -0.91 -34.16 -18.11
N VAL A 513 -1.42 -33.14 -17.40
CA VAL A 513 -2.42 -32.16 -17.86
C VAL A 513 -1.93 -30.74 -17.56
N ASP A 514 -2.45 -29.76 -18.28
CA ASP A 514 -2.20 -28.33 -18.04
C ASP A 514 -3.15 -27.75 -16.95
N GLU A 515 -3.03 -26.44 -16.69
CA GLU A 515 -3.85 -25.71 -15.70
C GLU A 515 -5.37 -25.74 -15.98
N TYR A 516 -5.79 -26.18 -17.17
CA TYR A 516 -7.20 -26.28 -17.58
C TYR A 516 -7.66 -27.75 -17.69
N ASP A 517 -6.94 -28.68 -17.06
CA ASP A 517 -7.17 -30.13 -17.11
C ASP A 517 -7.07 -30.73 -18.53
N ARG A 518 -6.35 -30.08 -19.46
CA ARG A 518 -6.18 -30.59 -20.82
C ARG A 518 -4.93 -31.46 -20.90
N PRO A 519 -4.99 -32.65 -21.54
CA PRO A 519 -3.83 -33.51 -21.70
C PRO A 519 -2.66 -32.79 -22.39
N LEU A 520 -1.48 -32.91 -21.80
CA LEU A 520 -0.25 -32.42 -22.41
C LEU A 520 0.08 -33.24 -23.66
N ARG A 521 0.66 -32.58 -24.67
CA ARG A 521 1.10 -33.30 -25.86
C ARG A 521 2.26 -34.24 -25.51
N PRO A 522 2.34 -35.46 -26.10
CA PRO A 522 3.42 -36.41 -25.80
C PRO A 522 4.84 -35.88 -26.05
N ASP A 523 4.96 -34.93 -26.98
CA ASP A 523 6.21 -34.27 -27.36
C ASP A 523 6.54 -33.01 -26.55
N TYR A 524 5.63 -32.53 -25.69
CA TYR A 524 5.88 -31.38 -24.82
C TYR A 524 6.70 -31.79 -23.60
N LYS A 525 7.99 -31.46 -23.56
CA LYS A 525 8.91 -31.92 -22.50
C LYS A 525 9.08 -30.95 -21.33
N GLY A 526 8.77 -29.67 -21.53
CA GLY A 526 8.85 -28.67 -20.49
C GLY A 526 8.43 -27.28 -20.95
N GLY A 527 8.02 -26.45 -19.99
CA GLY A 527 7.53 -25.08 -20.18
C GLY A 527 6.33 -24.79 -19.27
N LEU A 528 5.69 -23.64 -19.45
CA LEU A 528 4.66 -23.10 -18.54
C LEU A 528 3.52 -24.08 -18.20
N PHE A 529 3.10 -24.93 -19.14
CA PHE A 529 2.03 -25.91 -18.89
C PHE A 529 2.40 -27.02 -17.89
N CYS A 530 3.66 -27.11 -17.46
CA CYS A 530 4.13 -28.12 -16.52
C CYS A 530 4.40 -27.58 -15.11
N CYS A 531 4.44 -26.26 -14.93
CA CYS A 531 4.76 -25.59 -13.65
C CYS A 531 3.70 -24.54 -13.29
N TYR A 532 2.42 -24.86 -13.47
CA TYR A 532 1.32 -23.97 -13.10
C TYR A 532 1.07 -23.94 -11.58
N ASP A 533 0.13 -23.11 -11.14
CA ASP A 533 -0.12 -22.86 -9.72
C ASP A 533 -0.34 -24.16 -8.92
N HIS A 534 0.18 -24.18 -7.68
CA HIS A 534 0.19 -25.32 -6.77
C HIS A 534 0.92 -26.60 -7.22
N THR A 535 1.54 -26.62 -8.41
CA THR A 535 2.43 -27.74 -8.79
C THR A 535 3.71 -27.72 -7.96
N GLN A 536 4.30 -28.90 -7.74
CA GLN A 536 5.51 -29.04 -6.93
C GLN A 536 6.60 -29.76 -7.73
N CYS A 537 7.75 -29.12 -7.87
CA CYS A 537 8.91 -29.75 -8.46
C CYS A 537 9.49 -30.83 -7.52
N LYS A 538 10.04 -31.90 -8.10
CA LYS A 538 10.64 -33.01 -7.37
C LYS A 538 11.77 -32.55 -6.44
N VAL A 539 11.62 -32.87 -5.16
CA VAL A 539 12.59 -32.60 -4.11
C VAL A 539 13.32 -33.87 -3.68
N ARG A 540 14.56 -33.71 -3.19
CA ARG A 540 15.38 -34.82 -2.69
C ARG A 540 14.72 -35.48 -1.49
N THR A 541 14.85 -36.80 -1.40
CA THR A 541 14.37 -37.59 -0.27
C THR A 541 14.92 -37.05 1.06
N GLY A 542 14.04 -36.82 2.03
CA GLY A 542 14.39 -36.33 3.37
C GLY A 542 14.53 -34.81 3.51
N PHE A 543 14.18 -34.03 2.48
CA PHE A 543 14.10 -32.57 2.61
C PHE A 543 12.81 -32.14 3.33
N GLU A 544 12.97 -31.55 4.52
CA GLU A 544 11.87 -30.93 5.28
C GLU A 544 11.96 -29.40 5.17
N GLY A 545 11.16 -28.80 4.28
CA GLY A 545 11.09 -27.35 4.10
C GLY A 545 9.82 -26.78 4.72
N THR A 546 9.92 -25.71 5.49
CA THR A 546 8.75 -24.98 5.98
C THR A 546 8.17 -24.05 4.90
N SER A 547 6.84 -23.91 4.93
CA SER A 547 6.14 -22.88 4.15
C SER A 547 6.62 -21.49 4.54
N ARG A 548 6.63 -20.59 3.56
CA ARG A 548 7.04 -19.19 3.74
C ARG A 548 6.07 -18.26 3.02
N SER A 549 5.74 -17.14 3.64
CA SER A 549 5.00 -16.05 3.01
C SER A 549 5.98 -15.14 2.29
N LEU A 550 5.80 -14.97 0.99
CA LEU A 550 6.65 -14.13 0.13
C LEU A 550 5.81 -13.03 -0.51
N TYR A 551 6.45 -11.89 -0.76
CA TYR A 551 5.84 -10.75 -1.44
C TYR A 551 6.76 -10.29 -2.57
N LEU A 552 6.19 -9.95 -3.73
CA LEU A 552 6.92 -9.23 -4.76
C LEU A 552 6.93 -7.74 -4.40
N ARG A 553 8.11 -7.22 -4.03
CA ARG A 553 8.31 -5.78 -3.84
C ARG A 553 8.63 -5.13 -5.17
N TYR A 554 7.82 -4.17 -5.60
CA TYR A 554 8.04 -3.36 -6.81
C TYR A 554 7.89 -1.87 -6.51
N THR A 555 8.45 -1.04 -7.37
CA THR A 555 8.34 0.41 -7.30
C THR A 555 7.99 0.91 -8.69
N VAL A 556 6.89 1.64 -8.79
CA VAL A 556 6.50 2.33 -10.02
C VAL A 556 6.95 3.78 -9.88
N LYS A 557 7.52 4.35 -10.94
CA LYS A 557 7.76 5.78 -11.07
C LYS A 557 6.83 6.32 -12.13
N TRP A 558 6.12 7.40 -11.81
CA TRP A 558 5.17 8.03 -12.71
C TRP A 558 5.23 9.54 -12.56
N ILE A 559 4.71 10.23 -13.56
CA ILE A 559 4.47 11.67 -13.57
C ILE A 559 3.04 11.91 -14.05
N ALA A 560 2.45 13.04 -13.66
CA ALA A 560 1.16 13.43 -14.21
C ALA A 560 1.31 13.68 -15.71
N TRP A 561 0.33 13.22 -16.50
CA TRP A 561 0.39 13.39 -17.94
C TRP A 561 0.28 14.88 -18.32
N ASP A 562 1.21 15.34 -19.16
CA ASP A 562 1.22 16.70 -19.70
C ASP A 562 1.54 16.67 -21.20
N SER A 563 1.16 17.73 -21.91
CA SER A 563 1.36 17.85 -23.38
C SER A 563 2.82 17.85 -23.84
N SER A 564 3.77 18.08 -22.93
CA SER A 564 5.22 18.03 -23.19
C SER A 564 5.76 16.61 -23.25
N ILE A 565 5.08 15.64 -22.62
CA ILE A 565 5.44 14.23 -22.68
C ILE A 565 5.25 13.68 -24.10
N VAL A 566 6.19 12.87 -24.54
CA VAL A 566 6.10 12.15 -25.81
C VAL A 566 5.63 10.72 -25.52
N PRO A 567 4.41 10.34 -25.95
CA PRO A 567 3.91 8.99 -25.73
C PRO A 567 4.76 7.95 -26.44
N VAL A 568 4.97 6.82 -25.77
CA VAL A 568 5.64 5.65 -26.34
C VAL A 568 4.70 4.46 -26.38
N LYS A 569 4.83 3.67 -27.45
CA LYS A 569 4.15 2.41 -27.65
C LYS A 569 5.06 1.26 -27.24
N ILE A 570 4.46 0.24 -26.65
CA ILE A 570 5.16 -0.95 -26.18
C ILE A 570 5.05 -2.04 -27.25
N PHE A 571 6.19 -2.64 -27.63
CA PHE A 571 6.22 -3.80 -28.51
C PHE A 571 6.97 -4.93 -27.85
N ILE A 572 6.36 -6.12 -27.84
CA ILE A 572 6.98 -7.36 -27.41
C ILE A 572 6.97 -8.32 -28.60
N PHE A 573 8.16 -8.78 -28.96
CA PHE A 573 8.42 -9.71 -30.05
C PHE A 573 8.78 -11.08 -29.49
N ASP A 574 8.43 -12.12 -30.24
CA ASP A 574 8.69 -13.51 -29.90
C ASP A 574 9.44 -14.17 -31.05
N VAL A 575 10.61 -14.75 -30.77
CA VAL A 575 11.43 -15.42 -31.78
C VAL A 575 10.75 -16.67 -32.38
N THR A 576 9.73 -17.19 -31.70
CA THR A 576 8.95 -18.34 -32.15
C THR A 576 7.77 -17.96 -33.05
N ASP A 577 7.53 -16.66 -33.27
CA ASP A 577 6.42 -16.21 -34.10
C ASP A 577 6.54 -16.75 -35.53
N THR A 578 5.46 -17.42 -35.97
CA THR A 578 5.31 -18.03 -37.30
C THR A 578 4.62 -17.12 -38.31
N GLY A 579 4.19 -15.93 -37.91
CA GLY A 579 3.46 -14.99 -38.76
C GLY A 579 1.98 -15.30 -38.94
N LYS A 580 1.48 -16.42 -38.40
CA LYS A 580 0.03 -16.74 -38.38
C LYS A 580 -0.70 -15.78 -37.44
N ARG A 581 -1.87 -15.28 -37.84
CA ARG A 581 -2.68 -14.35 -37.05
C ARG A 581 -4.13 -14.84 -36.98
N LEU A 582 -4.74 -14.76 -35.80
CA LEU A 582 -6.15 -15.07 -35.57
C LEU A 582 -7.01 -13.82 -35.84
N ASN A 583 -8.16 -13.99 -36.49
CA ASN A 583 -9.25 -13.02 -36.43
C ASN A 583 -9.94 -13.18 -35.06
N VAL A 584 -9.86 -12.16 -34.21
CA VAL A 584 -10.32 -12.21 -32.82
C VAL A 584 -11.84 -12.35 -32.74
N SER A 585 -12.32 -13.48 -32.21
CA SER A 585 -13.46 -13.51 -31.27
C SER A 585 -13.58 -14.89 -30.65
N THR A 586 -13.36 -14.97 -29.33
CA THR A 586 -13.71 -16.07 -28.41
C THR A 586 -12.99 -17.41 -28.58
N GLY A 587 -12.12 -17.75 -27.63
CA GLY A 587 -11.64 -19.11 -27.37
C GLY A 587 -10.13 -19.30 -27.56
N ILE A 588 -9.47 -19.89 -26.57
CA ILE A 588 -8.10 -20.39 -26.65
C ILE A 588 -8.11 -21.55 -27.65
N ASN A 589 -7.84 -21.25 -28.92
CA ASN A 589 -7.52 -22.23 -29.96
C ASN A 589 -6.04 -22.10 -30.32
N THR A 590 -5.40 -23.25 -30.54
CA THR A 590 -3.96 -23.53 -30.69
C THR A 590 -3.29 -23.00 -31.96
N GLU A 591 -3.78 -21.90 -32.54
CA GLU A 591 -3.26 -21.33 -33.80
C GLU A 591 -2.86 -19.84 -33.67
N SER A 592 -2.37 -19.41 -32.51
CA SER A 592 -1.59 -18.17 -32.44
C SER A 592 -0.24 -18.36 -33.13
N GLY A 593 0.24 -17.35 -33.86
CA GLY A 593 1.56 -17.41 -34.49
C GLY A 593 2.71 -17.51 -33.49
N CYS A 594 2.58 -16.85 -32.34
CA CYS A 594 3.56 -16.80 -31.26
C CYS A 594 3.38 -18.00 -30.31
N GLN A 595 4.47 -18.70 -30.00
CA GLN A 595 4.49 -19.90 -29.15
C GLN A 595 5.02 -19.62 -27.73
N VAL A 596 5.61 -18.44 -27.49
CA VAL A 596 6.23 -17.96 -26.23
C VAL A 596 7.49 -18.73 -25.83
N GLU A 597 7.45 -20.06 -25.85
CA GLU A 597 8.52 -20.95 -25.41
C GLU A 597 8.95 -21.91 -26.53
N TYR A 598 10.20 -22.36 -26.49
CA TYR A 598 10.71 -23.39 -27.38
C TYR A 598 11.77 -24.27 -26.70
N GLU A 599 12.07 -25.42 -27.32
CA GLU A 599 13.15 -26.32 -26.88
C GLU A 599 14.46 -26.01 -27.62
N VAL A 600 15.58 -26.13 -26.91
CA VAL A 600 16.93 -26.03 -27.47
C VAL A 600 17.61 -27.39 -27.30
N GLU A 601 17.92 -28.04 -28.43
CA GLU A 601 18.53 -29.37 -28.44
C GLU A 601 20.03 -29.32 -28.19
N ALA A 602 20.53 -30.29 -27.42
CA ALA A 602 21.95 -30.39 -27.08
C ALA A 602 22.85 -30.60 -28.31
N CYS A 603 24.02 -29.97 -28.32
CA CYS A 603 25.01 -30.12 -29.39
C CYS A 603 25.70 -31.50 -29.34
N SER A 604 26.02 -32.05 -30.52
CA SER A 604 26.83 -33.27 -30.64
C SER A 604 28.30 -32.99 -30.32
N THR A 605 28.91 -33.78 -29.44
CA THR A 605 30.34 -33.66 -29.06
C THR A 605 31.34 -34.10 -30.15
N THR A 606 30.87 -34.62 -31.28
CA THR A 606 31.70 -35.09 -32.39
C THR A 606 31.67 -34.13 -33.58
N GLY A 607 32.74 -33.34 -33.75
CA GLY A 607 32.98 -32.51 -34.94
C GLY A 607 32.84 -31.00 -34.72
N VAL A 608 33.59 -30.44 -33.77
CA VAL A 608 33.64 -28.99 -33.56
C VAL A 608 34.54 -28.34 -34.60
N THR A 609 33.95 -27.77 -35.64
CA THR A 609 34.56 -26.70 -36.43
C THR A 609 33.69 -25.46 -36.29
N GLY A 610 34.14 -24.50 -35.46
CA GLY A 610 33.93 -23.08 -35.72
C GLY A 610 33.03 -22.30 -34.77
N ASN A 611 31.92 -22.85 -34.29
CA ASN A 611 31.06 -22.18 -33.31
C ASN A 611 30.98 -23.07 -32.06
N GLY A 612 31.37 -22.53 -30.89
CA GLY A 612 31.05 -23.18 -29.61
C GLY A 612 29.55 -23.50 -29.56
N CYS A 613 29.14 -24.52 -28.79
CA CYS A 613 27.76 -25.00 -28.73
C CYS A 613 26.74 -23.88 -28.44
N ILE A 614 26.26 -23.24 -29.52
CA ILE A 614 25.32 -22.13 -29.54
C ILE A 614 24.24 -22.46 -30.56
N ASP A 615 23.00 -22.55 -30.08
CA ASP A 615 21.80 -22.58 -30.91
C ASP A 615 21.38 -21.14 -31.25
N ILE A 616 21.02 -20.91 -32.52
CA ILE A 616 20.59 -19.60 -33.01
C ILE A 616 19.21 -19.75 -33.60
N LYS A 617 18.22 -19.14 -32.96
CA LYS A 617 16.86 -19.03 -33.48
C LYS A 617 16.65 -17.64 -34.06
N ARG A 618 16.16 -17.57 -35.30
CA ARG A 618 15.84 -16.31 -35.99
C ARG A 618 14.42 -16.34 -36.52
N THR A 619 13.74 -15.20 -36.47
CA THR A 619 12.46 -14.97 -37.14
C THR A 619 12.41 -13.57 -37.76
N SER A 620 11.53 -13.39 -38.73
CA SER A 620 11.26 -12.10 -39.39
C SER A 620 9.87 -11.64 -39.00
N LEU A 621 9.76 -10.40 -38.53
CA LEU A 621 8.55 -9.82 -37.97
C LEU A 621 8.26 -8.52 -38.70
N THR A 622 6.99 -8.26 -39.06
CA THR A 622 6.61 -7.00 -39.70
C THR A 622 6.12 -6.02 -38.64
N MET A 623 6.74 -4.85 -38.58
CA MET A 623 6.34 -3.80 -37.64
C MET A 623 4.94 -3.26 -37.98
N PRO A 624 3.96 -3.26 -37.05
CA PRO A 624 2.61 -2.74 -37.33
C PRO A 624 2.61 -1.25 -37.66
N THR A 625 3.35 -0.48 -36.88
CA THR A 625 3.55 0.97 -37.01
C THR A 625 4.99 1.30 -36.64
N GLY A 626 5.63 2.14 -37.45
CA GLY A 626 6.99 2.62 -37.26
C GLY A 626 7.11 3.70 -36.18
N GLY A 627 8.30 4.29 -36.08
CA GLY A 627 8.64 5.36 -35.15
C GLY A 627 10.09 5.26 -34.68
N TYR A 628 10.43 6.01 -33.65
CA TYR A 628 11.77 6.10 -33.08
C TYR A 628 11.92 5.18 -31.88
N VAL A 629 12.91 4.28 -31.92
CA VAL A 629 13.24 3.41 -30.78
C VAL A 629 13.86 4.26 -29.68
N ILE A 630 13.38 4.11 -28.45
CA ILE A 630 13.88 4.86 -27.28
C ILE A 630 14.43 3.94 -26.20
N TYR A 631 14.00 2.68 -26.18
CA TYR A 631 14.46 1.66 -25.26
C TYR A 631 14.34 0.27 -25.89
N GLY A 632 15.24 -0.64 -25.56
CA GLY A 632 15.16 -2.04 -25.96
C GLY A 632 15.84 -2.99 -24.97
N VAL A 633 15.25 -4.17 -24.75
CA VAL A 633 15.80 -5.24 -23.91
C VAL A 633 15.25 -6.60 -24.33
N ALA A 634 16.04 -7.66 -24.19
CA ALA A 634 15.58 -9.03 -24.39
C ALA A 634 15.21 -9.73 -23.08
N HIS A 635 14.37 -10.74 -23.19
CA HIS A 635 14.07 -11.70 -22.13
C HIS A 635 14.56 -13.08 -22.55
N GLN A 636 15.42 -13.67 -21.72
CA GLN A 636 15.95 -15.02 -21.90
C GLN A 636 16.01 -15.75 -20.55
N HIS A 637 15.83 -17.06 -20.59
CA HIS A 637 16.03 -17.97 -19.46
C HIS A 637 17.50 -18.42 -19.37
N THR A 638 17.85 -19.09 -18.28
CA THR A 638 19.19 -19.70 -18.10
C THR A 638 19.59 -20.53 -19.33
N GLY A 639 20.85 -20.41 -19.76
CA GLY A 639 21.32 -20.89 -21.06
C GLY A 639 21.34 -19.80 -22.14
N GLY A 640 20.62 -18.69 -21.98
CA GLY A 640 20.67 -17.56 -22.90
C GLY A 640 22.07 -16.96 -23.05
N VAL A 641 22.47 -16.62 -24.27
CA VAL A 641 23.77 -16.01 -24.58
C VAL A 641 23.62 -14.56 -25.07
N GLY A 642 22.41 -14.20 -25.48
CA GLY A 642 22.08 -12.87 -25.95
C GLY A 642 21.04 -12.93 -27.07
N SER A 643 20.45 -11.78 -27.32
CA SER A 643 19.49 -11.59 -28.40
C SER A 643 19.77 -10.27 -29.10
N THR A 644 19.49 -10.22 -30.40
CA THR A 644 19.68 -9.01 -31.20
C THR A 644 18.49 -8.79 -32.13
N LEU A 645 18.02 -7.56 -32.17
CA LEU A 645 17.01 -7.08 -33.09
C LEU A 645 17.68 -6.29 -34.21
N TYR A 646 17.40 -6.65 -35.46
CA TYR A 646 17.93 -6.01 -36.65
C TYR A 646 16.82 -5.39 -37.49
N GLY A 647 17.14 -4.31 -38.21
CA GLY A 647 16.29 -3.75 -39.27
C GLY A 647 16.39 -4.55 -40.57
N GLU A 648 15.54 -4.23 -41.55
CA GLU A 648 15.46 -4.97 -42.82
C GLU A 648 16.77 -4.87 -43.63
N ASP A 649 17.48 -3.75 -43.47
CA ASP A 649 18.78 -3.46 -44.08
C ASP A 649 19.98 -4.10 -43.35
N GLY A 650 19.72 -4.87 -42.29
CA GLY A 650 20.74 -5.53 -41.48
C GLY A 650 21.36 -4.64 -40.40
N ARG A 651 20.91 -3.39 -40.22
CA ARG A 651 21.38 -2.54 -39.13
C ARG A 651 20.99 -3.14 -37.77
N VAL A 652 21.87 -3.01 -36.78
CA VAL A 652 21.56 -3.41 -35.40
C VAL A 652 20.68 -2.33 -34.76
N ILE A 653 19.48 -2.71 -34.35
CA ILE A 653 18.57 -1.85 -33.59
C ILE A 653 18.93 -1.91 -32.10
N CYS A 654 19.06 -3.12 -31.57
CA CYS A 654 19.47 -3.33 -30.18
C CYS A 654 20.05 -4.74 -29.99
N THR A 655 21.16 -4.83 -29.25
CA THR A 655 21.72 -6.09 -28.77
C THR A 655 21.60 -6.13 -27.25
N SER A 656 20.97 -7.18 -26.73
CA SER A 656 20.72 -7.39 -25.31
C SER A 656 21.42 -8.68 -24.86
N VAL A 657 22.28 -8.59 -23.86
CA VAL A 657 23.16 -9.66 -23.38
C VAL A 657 22.86 -9.96 -21.91
N PRO A 658 22.73 -11.23 -21.51
CA PRO A 658 22.49 -11.60 -20.12
C PRO A 658 23.70 -11.37 -19.22
N THR A 659 23.41 -10.98 -17.98
CA THR A 659 24.36 -10.94 -16.87
C THR A 659 24.06 -12.13 -15.97
N TYR A 660 25.04 -13.03 -15.82
CA TYR A 660 24.97 -14.16 -14.91
C TYR A 660 25.50 -13.79 -13.53
N GLY A 661 24.86 -14.30 -12.49
CA GLY A 661 25.40 -14.22 -11.13
C GLY A 661 26.61 -15.14 -10.95
N GLU A 662 27.41 -14.87 -9.92
CA GLU A 662 28.64 -15.62 -9.60
C GLU A 662 28.70 -16.09 -8.14
N GLY A 663 27.74 -15.71 -7.30
CA GLY A 663 27.72 -15.94 -5.86
C GLY A 663 26.42 -16.58 -5.36
N MET A 664 26.15 -16.42 -4.06
CA MET A 664 24.96 -16.97 -3.40
C MET A 664 24.01 -15.89 -2.88
N GLU A 665 24.35 -14.62 -3.11
CA GLU A 665 23.59 -13.47 -2.65
C GLU A 665 22.42 -13.16 -3.58
N ALA A 666 21.37 -12.55 -3.03
CA ALA A 666 20.18 -12.19 -3.78
C ALA A 666 20.51 -11.17 -4.87
N GLY A 667 20.27 -11.50 -6.14
CA GLY A 667 20.70 -10.70 -7.30
C GLY A 667 22.14 -10.90 -7.73
N ASN A 668 22.81 -11.95 -7.27
CA ASN A 668 24.12 -12.40 -7.75
C ASN A 668 24.20 -13.94 -7.79
N GLU A 669 23.09 -14.64 -7.97
CA GLU A 669 23.00 -16.09 -7.83
C GLU A 669 23.72 -16.81 -8.98
N ALA A 670 24.72 -17.63 -8.63
CA ALA A 670 25.55 -18.38 -9.56
C ALA A 670 24.70 -19.28 -10.47
N GLY A 671 24.89 -19.15 -11.78
CA GLY A 671 24.16 -19.93 -12.79
C GLY A 671 22.77 -19.41 -13.12
N TYR A 672 22.34 -18.26 -12.58
CA TYR A 672 21.09 -17.60 -12.92
C TYR A 672 21.35 -16.30 -13.69
N ILE A 673 20.44 -15.96 -14.61
CA ILE A 673 20.41 -14.62 -15.20
C ILE A 673 19.83 -13.67 -14.16
N VAL A 674 20.65 -12.70 -13.75
CA VAL A 674 20.30 -11.68 -12.73
C VAL A 674 20.14 -10.28 -13.33
N GLY A 675 20.42 -10.14 -14.64
CA GLY A 675 20.33 -8.89 -15.39
C GLY A 675 20.35 -9.10 -16.89
N MET A 676 19.88 -8.12 -17.66
CA MET A 676 20.04 -8.01 -19.10
C MET A 676 20.56 -6.61 -19.46
N SER A 677 21.45 -6.53 -20.45
CA SER A 677 21.87 -5.22 -20.97
C SER A 677 20.72 -4.56 -21.74
N THR A 678 20.61 -3.25 -21.59
CA THR A 678 19.53 -2.46 -22.20
C THR A 678 20.07 -1.47 -23.20
N CYS A 679 19.30 -1.18 -24.24
CA CYS A 679 19.64 -0.19 -25.25
C CYS A 679 18.85 1.10 -24.99
N TYR A 680 19.57 2.21 -24.86
CA TYR A 680 19.02 3.56 -24.85
C TYR A 680 19.63 4.34 -26.01
N PRO A 681 19.11 4.17 -27.24
CA PRO A 681 19.61 4.92 -28.40
C PRO A 681 19.44 6.43 -28.20
N LYS A 682 20.27 7.22 -28.90
CA LYS A 682 20.10 8.67 -28.90
C LYS A 682 18.73 9.00 -29.52
N PRO A 683 17.96 9.97 -28.95
CA PRO A 683 16.69 10.37 -29.53
C PRO A 683 16.80 10.65 -31.03
N GLY A 684 15.99 9.99 -31.84
CA GLY A 684 15.98 10.13 -33.30
C GLY A 684 17.06 9.34 -34.07
N SER A 685 17.98 8.63 -33.41
CA SER A 685 19.06 7.93 -34.11
C SER A 685 18.65 6.60 -34.75
N ILE A 686 17.58 5.98 -34.24
CA ILE A 686 17.08 4.70 -34.72
C ILE A 686 15.60 4.87 -35.02
N GLU A 687 15.27 4.98 -36.30
CA GLU A 687 13.90 4.98 -36.81
C GLU A 687 13.57 3.60 -37.37
N ILE A 688 12.33 3.16 -37.19
CA ILE A 688 11.75 1.96 -37.82
C ILE A 688 10.63 2.45 -38.72
N ALA A 689 10.63 2.07 -39.99
CA ALA A 689 9.56 2.48 -40.91
C ALA A 689 8.27 1.68 -40.67
N ASP A 690 7.13 2.28 -41.04
CA ASP A 690 5.86 1.56 -41.10
C ASP A 690 6.02 0.30 -41.96
N ARG A 691 5.58 -0.85 -41.42
CA ARG A 691 5.68 -2.15 -42.09
C ARG A 691 7.11 -2.63 -42.39
N GLU A 692 8.14 -2.01 -41.82
CA GLU A 692 9.52 -2.51 -41.92
C GLU A 692 9.60 -3.93 -41.36
N ARG A 693 10.37 -4.79 -42.04
CA ARG A 693 10.68 -6.13 -41.53
C ARG A 693 11.84 -6.06 -40.55
N LEU A 694 11.60 -6.52 -39.34
CA LEU A 694 12.62 -6.68 -38.31
C LEU A 694 13.04 -8.15 -38.24
N ILE A 695 14.32 -8.39 -38.00
CA ILE A 695 14.85 -9.73 -37.77
C ILE A 695 15.18 -9.84 -36.29
N LEU A 696 14.50 -10.75 -35.59
CA LEU A 696 14.80 -11.08 -34.20
C LEU A 696 15.66 -12.34 -34.15
N GLU A 697 16.80 -12.25 -33.49
CA GLU A 697 17.72 -13.35 -33.23
C GLU A 697 17.81 -13.61 -31.72
N SER A 698 17.63 -14.86 -31.30
CA SER A 698 17.87 -15.33 -29.93
C SER A 698 18.94 -16.42 -29.95
N LYS A 699 19.96 -16.28 -29.10
CA LYS A 699 21.07 -17.24 -28.97
C LYS A 699 21.01 -17.91 -27.61
N TYR A 700 21.13 -19.23 -27.60
CA TYR A 700 21.25 -20.04 -26.40
C TYR A 700 22.49 -20.91 -26.49
N SER A 701 23.16 -21.14 -25.36
CA SER A 701 24.08 -22.24 -25.27
C SER A 701 23.29 -23.53 -25.36
N ASN A 702 23.75 -24.44 -26.22
CA ASN A 702 23.19 -25.78 -26.30
C ASN A 702 24.22 -26.84 -25.91
N ALA A 703 25.15 -26.49 -25.01
CA ALA A 703 26.04 -27.45 -24.38
C ALA A 703 25.27 -28.53 -23.59
N GLN A 704 24.04 -28.20 -23.20
CA GLN A 704 23.03 -29.11 -22.67
C GLN A 704 21.69 -28.79 -23.32
N LYS A 705 20.72 -29.70 -23.18
CA LYS A 705 19.34 -29.48 -23.63
C LYS A 705 18.67 -28.48 -22.69
N HIS A 706 17.85 -27.59 -23.25
CA HIS A 706 16.97 -26.70 -22.49
C HIS A 706 15.51 -26.88 -22.93
N THR A 707 14.56 -26.80 -21.99
CA THR A 707 13.11 -26.83 -22.25
C THR A 707 12.44 -25.55 -21.77
N GLY A 708 11.33 -25.15 -22.39
CA GLY A 708 10.56 -23.99 -21.92
C GLY A 708 11.36 -22.68 -21.92
N VAL A 709 12.31 -22.50 -22.84
CA VAL A 709 13.09 -21.26 -22.90
C VAL A 709 12.39 -20.21 -23.75
N MET A 710 12.53 -18.95 -23.36
CA MET A 710 11.94 -17.81 -24.07
C MET A 710 12.99 -17.04 -24.87
N GLY A 711 12.56 -16.43 -25.97
CA GLY A 711 13.39 -15.54 -26.78
C GLY A 711 12.59 -14.30 -27.14
N LEU A 712 12.24 -13.50 -26.13
CA LEU A 712 11.41 -12.31 -26.32
C LEU A 712 12.26 -11.06 -26.43
N PHE A 713 11.74 -10.04 -27.11
CA PHE A 713 12.38 -8.73 -27.22
C PHE A 713 11.37 -7.62 -27.01
N TYR A 714 11.62 -6.77 -26.02
CA TYR A 714 10.81 -5.63 -25.64
C TYR A 714 11.45 -4.35 -26.19
N ILE A 715 10.67 -3.52 -26.88
CA ILE A 715 11.09 -2.17 -27.27
C ILE A 715 10.01 -1.13 -26.96
N LEU A 716 10.44 0.09 -26.69
CA LEU A 716 9.59 1.27 -26.65
C LEU A 716 9.83 2.10 -27.91
N VAL A 717 8.75 2.52 -28.56
CA VAL A 717 8.80 3.28 -29.82
C VAL A 717 7.94 4.53 -29.69
N ALA A 718 8.50 5.69 -30.02
CA ALA A 718 7.81 6.97 -30.05
C ALA A 718 7.48 7.38 -31.49
N ASP A 719 6.28 7.91 -31.73
CA ASP A 719 5.88 8.38 -33.08
C ASP A 719 6.64 9.65 -33.52
N ARG A 720 7.25 10.37 -32.57
CA ARG A 720 8.01 11.62 -32.81
C ARG A 720 9.21 11.72 -31.89
N THR A 721 10.18 12.54 -32.29
CA THR A 721 11.27 12.97 -31.41
C THR A 721 10.85 14.21 -30.60
N PRO A 722 11.49 14.46 -29.44
CA PRO A 722 11.33 15.69 -28.70
C PRO A 722 11.59 16.87 -29.63
N LYS A 723 10.70 17.87 -29.64
CA LYS A 723 11.01 19.14 -30.29
C LYS A 723 12.27 19.68 -29.64
N HIS A 724 13.31 19.99 -30.42
CA HIS A 724 14.45 20.74 -29.91
C HIS A 724 13.94 22.05 -29.31
N THR A 725 13.76 22.10 -28.00
CA THR A 725 13.75 23.35 -27.26
C THR A 725 15.19 23.83 -27.23
N THR A 726 15.57 24.59 -28.25
CA THR A 726 16.76 25.43 -28.26
C THR A 726 16.60 26.57 -27.25
N PHE A 727 16.52 26.22 -25.96
CA PHE A 727 16.57 27.18 -24.85
C PHE A 727 17.98 27.75 -24.65
N LEU A 728 18.98 27.22 -25.37
CA LEU A 728 20.37 27.68 -25.36
C LEU A 728 20.76 28.55 -26.57
N ASP A 729 19.96 28.61 -27.65
CA ASP A 729 20.23 29.53 -28.79
C ASP A 729 19.44 30.84 -28.72
N SER A 730 18.39 30.91 -27.89
CA SER A 730 17.57 32.12 -27.71
C SER A 730 18.14 33.12 -26.69
N LEU A 731 19.17 32.73 -25.93
CA LEU A 731 19.87 33.61 -24.98
C LEU A 731 21.17 34.24 -25.53
N VAL A 732 21.56 33.92 -26.77
CA VAL A 732 22.76 34.50 -27.42
C VAL A 732 22.42 35.65 -28.39
N HIS A 733 21.15 35.81 -28.81
CA HIS A 733 20.74 36.90 -29.71
C HIS A 733 20.06 38.11 -29.04
N ALA A 734 19.97 38.15 -27.71
CA ALA A 734 19.41 39.30 -26.98
C ALA A 734 20.47 40.19 -26.27
N HIS A 735 21.77 39.96 -26.51
CA HIS A 735 22.86 40.73 -25.89
C HIS A 735 23.85 41.39 -26.89
N GLU A 736 23.41 41.68 -28.12
CA GLU A 736 24.18 42.49 -29.09
C GLU A 736 23.34 43.60 -29.78
N SER A 737 22.33 44.15 -29.10
CA SER A 737 21.67 45.37 -29.57
C SER A 737 20.99 46.15 -28.45
N VAL A 738 21.79 46.82 -27.59
CA VAL A 738 21.68 48.25 -27.19
C VAL A 738 23.03 48.67 -26.62
#